data_AF-A0A970TJ73-F1
#
_entry.id   AF-A0A970TJ73-F1
#
_cell.length_a   1.000
_cell.length_b   1.000
_cell.length_c   1.000
_cell.angle_alpha   90.00
_cell.angle_beta   90.00
_cell.angle_gamma   90.00
#
_symmetry.space_group_name_H-M   'P 1'
#
loop_
_entity.id
_entity.type
_entity.pdbx_description
1 polymer ?
#
loop_
_entity_poly.entity_id
_entity_poly.type
_entity_poly.pdbx_seq_one_letter_code
_entity_poly.pdbx_strand_id
1 'polypeptide(L)'
;MKRMLFLIPLIILGLLIQPSPKLLAQSSQGGYKTQTIMIYIVGSDLESQGGLATGDIREMLQARPDQERLNVLVLTGGTTRWSTRVIPNDQLGVYRIEGANPKLVRKWESASMGDPETLRQFLAYGVDTYPADSYGLVLWDHGGGPMVGFGVDTLFRHDGLTLFELGEALESSPFGQGMKLEWLAFDACLMASLEVASMLSPFANYLVASEETLPGHGFDYRFLAALSGTSLTGPEAGREIINQTYAFYEKLSLSQPQQKNLVTLSLMDLSQASGAQEALGALFSSLDKGLALGIYSEVARRRDQAKAYGRTSTTDDYDLIDLYDLADKLASLYPEESEALKAQIAGMVLHNQANVPNSHGLSLYFPMANKDLYGNLWAGLYQSFDVAPAYKAFMDNYGEILLSGSLVDWTGDEAPAVTYDEETGLYFIQLSPEQAANYKSGQYYVLSPVWGEEYMLVYMSSDVTLDEELRLQANFNGKTMFIQNASGGQSVVPLMQEKENIGGIASYQIPMVLDRNTPEGGYESVGANLLAEINKHTGEARITGAIRDDVLGDMMGKRDTDLALWDNIHFTYNSSYLTRDQEGQLLPLGDWSSADTPWVSTFALRDGITARYGDFQGGDGDFYVLISVIDTQMNVYSSELIPVKSQVSAPETPEKPQAMQVDFSMESQEPALLMEDRGITLSLDGLAATPEALSLLFTARNALAEEVSLSTDWAMVNGFMMEPTGFASVPAGGSAMLVMDFPVPAGPVGASLQQAGITEAREIRFRFALGFADGSLLRTDYTEDFHINTQVPLGDMPPVQANPFEPVTLASGDGISIELVGEPFMDGDYFHIPLKAINSSTEFDTISLAESAVNGVMAPLIIPERLPPGAAMYTTASILLQKITLPPEYAEFQYLFDGMDNLESLGIAAPGEVTLRFAMSRESAGDRTPGLRFEPRAISLPGAEGENPPLDTTGVVLFDQAGISITRLSSDPSGKKLYLHNSGPVTVKISTFGRVAVDGVPYGSNVPIHSVISPGASAYAKLFDYLPGIEPEGKEISFHINLVNLEENTLLFMSDKIALELIGASEP
;
A
#
# COMPACT_ATOMS: atom_id res chain seq x y z
N MET A 1 16.74 -46.59 -83.18
CA MET A 1 15.28 -46.57 -82.98
C MET A 1 14.89 -45.16 -82.56
N LYS A 2 14.01 -44.52 -83.36
CA LYS A 2 13.23 -43.28 -83.16
C LYS A 2 14.03 -42.00 -82.77
N ARG A 3 14.24 -41.01 -83.66
CA ARG A 3 13.28 -39.94 -84.13
C ARG A 3 12.68 -39.15 -82.95
N MET A 4 12.52 -37.82 -82.91
CA MET A 4 12.72 -36.65 -83.79
C MET A 4 11.91 -35.51 -83.09
N LEU A 5 12.24 -34.23 -83.30
CA LEU A 5 11.41 -33.03 -83.02
C LEU A 5 11.12 -32.65 -81.55
N PHE A 6 11.03 -31.38 -81.14
CA PHE A 6 11.40 -30.03 -81.60
C PHE A 6 10.96 -29.11 -80.44
N LEU A 7 11.51 -27.88 -80.41
CA LEU A 7 11.04 -26.72 -79.64
C LEU A 7 9.54 -26.74 -79.28
N ILE A 8 9.24 -26.52 -77.99
CA ILE A 8 8.03 -25.95 -77.33
C ILE A 8 8.10 -26.55 -75.90
N PRO A 9 8.79 -25.93 -74.92
CA PRO A 9 8.18 -24.83 -74.17
C PRO A 9 9.23 -23.86 -73.56
N LEU A 10 9.70 -22.88 -74.33
CA LEU A 10 10.46 -21.73 -73.78
C LEU A 10 9.61 -20.44 -73.74
N ILE A 11 8.30 -20.56 -74.03
CA ILE A 11 7.33 -19.47 -74.02
C ILE A 11 6.35 -19.57 -72.83
N ILE A 12 6.40 -20.64 -72.03
CA ILE A 12 5.50 -20.84 -70.87
C ILE A 12 6.17 -20.47 -69.52
N LEU A 13 7.50 -20.27 -69.46
CA LEU A 13 8.19 -19.86 -68.24
C LEU A 13 8.40 -18.33 -68.11
N GLY A 14 8.01 -17.55 -69.12
CA GLY A 14 8.09 -16.08 -69.14
C GLY A 14 6.76 -15.35 -68.89
N LEU A 15 5.72 -16.08 -68.46
CA LEU A 15 4.34 -15.55 -68.31
C LEU A 15 3.74 -15.74 -66.89
N LEU A 16 4.56 -16.09 -65.89
CA LEU A 16 4.11 -16.28 -64.49
C LEU A 16 4.75 -15.32 -63.48
N ILE A 17 5.35 -14.23 -63.95
CA ILE A 17 5.66 -13.06 -63.10
C ILE A 17 4.82 -11.90 -63.66
N GLN A 18 3.54 -11.89 -63.32
CA GLN A 18 2.78 -10.64 -63.37
C GLN A 18 3.01 -9.92 -62.04
N PRO A 19 3.34 -8.62 -62.03
CA PRO A 19 3.19 -7.84 -60.81
C PRO A 19 1.73 -7.94 -60.38
N SER A 20 1.50 -8.23 -59.10
CA SER A 20 0.17 -8.11 -58.49
C SER A 20 -0.43 -6.79 -58.96
N PRO A 21 -1.68 -6.76 -59.48
CA PRO A 21 -2.29 -5.51 -59.83
C PRO A 21 -2.29 -4.65 -58.56
N LYS A 22 -1.76 -3.42 -58.64
CA LYS A 22 -2.02 -2.39 -57.64
C LYS A 22 -3.51 -2.44 -57.35
N LEU A 23 -3.89 -2.89 -56.14
CA LEU A 23 -5.27 -2.79 -55.69
C LEU A 23 -5.59 -1.30 -55.74
N LEU A 24 -6.37 -0.90 -56.73
CA LEU A 24 -6.88 0.46 -56.83
C LEU A 24 -7.81 0.65 -55.64
N ALA A 25 -7.59 1.73 -54.86
CA ALA A 25 -8.51 2.18 -53.83
C ALA A 25 -9.95 2.15 -54.38
N GLN A 26 -10.89 1.69 -53.55
CA GLN A 26 -12.29 1.66 -53.93
C GLN A 26 -12.74 3.11 -54.14
N SER A 27 -12.77 3.56 -55.40
CA SER A 27 -13.25 4.91 -55.72
C SER A 27 -14.69 5.02 -55.25
N SER A 28 -14.94 5.87 -54.25
CA SER A 28 -16.30 6.19 -53.80
C SER A 28 -17.14 6.59 -55.02
N GLN A 29 -18.39 6.13 -55.10
CA GLN A 29 -19.26 6.46 -56.25
C GLN A 29 -19.55 7.98 -56.39
N GLY A 30 -19.07 8.81 -55.45
CA GLY A 30 -19.17 10.28 -55.45
C GLY A 30 -17.85 11.07 -55.60
N GLY A 31 -16.67 10.45 -55.68
CA GLY A 31 -15.38 11.16 -55.82
C GLY A 31 -14.83 11.80 -54.53
N TYR A 32 -15.29 11.35 -53.36
CA TYR A 32 -14.78 11.76 -52.04
C TYR A 32 -13.57 10.91 -51.62
N LYS A 33 -12.63 11.54 -50.89
CA LYS A 33 -11.49 10.86 -50.24
C LYS A 33 -12.00 9.89 -49.18
N THR A 34 -11.39 8.70 -49.14
CA THR A 34 -11.69 7.60 -48.22
C THR A 34 -10.54 7.36 -47.24
N GLN A 35 -10.84 6.94 -46.01
CA GLN A 35 -9.83 6.58 -45.02
C GLN A 35 -10.19 5.28 -44.27
N THR A 36 -9.21 4.40 -44.10
CA THR A 36 -9.34 3.23 -43.22
C THR A 36 -8.67 3.53 -41.89
N ILE A 37 -9.45 3.47 -40.80
CA ILE A 37 -9.01 3.71 -39.43
C ILE A 37 -8.91 2.36 -38.73
N MET A 38 -7.72 2.02 -38.26
CA MET A 38 -7.42 0.79 -37.54
C MET A 38 -7.25 1.13 -36.06
N ILE A 39 -8.01 0.47 -35.18
CA ILE A 39 -7.99 0.69 -33.74
C ILE A 39 -7.54 -0.61 -33.10
N TYR A 40 -6.38 -0.60 -32.45
CA TYR A 40 -5.76 -1.74 -31.79
C TYR A 40 -6.03 -1.64 -30.29
N ILE A 41 -6.96 -2.44 -29.78
CA ILE A 41 -7.37 -2.42 -28.36
C ILE A 41 -6.71 -3.60 -27.64
N VAL A 42 -5.74 -3.30 -26.77
CA VAL A 42 -5.28 -4.25 -25.75
C VAL A 42 -6.26 -4.14 -24.58
N GLY A 43 -7.05 -5.18 -24.32
CA GLY A 43 -8.16 -5.06 -23.37
C GLY A 43 -7.72 -4.92 -21.91
N SER A 44 -6.61 -5.55 -21.54
CA SER A 44 -5.93 -5.44 -20.23
C SER A 44 -6.87 -5.60 -19.01
N ASP A 45 -6.45 -5.05 -17.88
CA ASP A 45 -7.25 -4.82 -16.69
C ASP A 45 -8.30 -3.73 -16.89
N LEU A 46 -8.07 -2.76 -17.80
CA LEU A 46 -9.03 -1.69 -18.10
C LEU A 46 -10.39 -2.22 -18.59
N GLU A 47 -10.40 -3.31 -19.35
CA GLU A 47 -11.63 -3.99 -19.78
C GLU A 47 -12.14 -4.97 -18.73
N SER A 48 -11.27 -5.79 -18.14
CA SER A 48 -11.71 -6.85 -17.22
C SER A 48 -12.23 -6.31 -15.90
N GLN A 49 -11.70 -5.17 -15.43
CA GLN A 49 -12.11 -4.51 -14.19
C GLN A 49 -13.04 -3.32 -14.46
N GLY A 50 -12.74 -2.48 -15.45
CA GLY A 50 -13.47 -1.23 -15.72
C GLY A 50 -14.48 -1.27 -16.87
N GLY A 51 -14.40 -2.26 -17.77
CA GLY A 51 -15.23 -2.33 -18.98
C GLY A 51 -15.02 -1.16 -19.95
N LEU A 52 -13.85 -0.51 -19.89
CA LEU A 52 -13.56 0.74 -20.59
C LEU A 52 -13.50 0.55 -22.10
N ALA A 53 -12.83 -0.52 -22.60
CA ALA A 53 -12.79 -0.84 -24.02
C ALA A 53 -14.18 -1.14 -24.60
N THR A 54 -15.03 -1.86 -23.86
CA THR A 54 -16.43 -2.08 -24.22
C THR A 54 -17.21 -0.75 -24.26
N GLY A 55 -16.90 0.19 -23.36
CA GLY A 55 -17.38 1.56 -23.37
C GLY A 55 -17.08 2.26 -24.69
N ASP A 56 -15.81 2.28 -25.08
CA ASP A 56 -15.35 2.99 -26.28
C ASP A 56 -15.88 2.38 -27.57
N ILE A 57 -15.94 1.05 -27.67
CA ILE A 57 -16.57 0.38 -28.82
C ILE A 57 -18.05 0.80 -28.95
N ARG A 58 -18.74 1.02 -27.83
CA ARG A 58 -20.12 1.52 -27.84
C ARG A 58 -20.18 2.97 -28.32
N GLU A 59 -19.24 3.81 -27.92
CA GLU A 59 -19.13 5.19 -28.41
C GLU A 59 -18.88 5.24 -29.92
N MET A 60 -17.97 4.41 -30.42
CA MET A 60 -17.69 4.28 -31.86
C MET A 60 -18.96 3.91 -32.66
N LEU A 61 -19.79 2.99 -32.13
CA LEU A 61 -21.07 2.62 -32.74
C LEU A 61 -22.09 3.77 -32.69
N GLN A 62 -22.14 4.51 -31.58
CA GLN A 62 -23.03 5.65 -31.42
C GLN A 62 -22.65 6.83 -32.31
N ALA A 63 -21.35 7.00 -32.62
CA ALA A 63 -20.84 8.01 -33.53
C ALA A 63 -21.39 7.85 -34.95
N ARG A 64 -21.73 6.62 -35.38
CA ARG A 64 -22.26 6.31 -36.72
C ARG A 64 -21.42 6.94 -37.85
N PRO A 65 -20.13 6.61 -37.95
CA PRO A 65 -19.25 7.17 -38.98
C PRO A 65 -19.80 6.90 -40.39
N ASP A 66 -19.55 7.85 -41.31
CA ASP A 66 -19.98 7.74 -42.71
C ASP A 66 -19.27 6.55 -43.38
N GLN A 67 -20.02 5.48 -43.60
CA GLN A 67 -19.53 4.21 -44.13
C GLN A 67 -19.10 4.29 -45.61
N GLU A 68 -19.43 5.37 -46.33
CA GLU A 68 -18.94 5.61 -47.69
C GLU A 68 -17.55 6.26 -47.70
N ARG A 69 -17.15 6.88 -46.58
CA ARG A 69 -15.87 7.60 -46.43
C ARG A 69 -14.90 6.92 -45.48
N LEU A 70 -15.40 6.24 -44.45
CA LEU A 70 -14.61 5.66 -43.38
C LEU A 70 -14.82 4.15 -43.26
N ASN A 71 -13.71 3.40 -43.22
CA ASN A 71 -13.70 2.02 -42.74
C ASN A 71 -13.08 2.01 -41.35
N VAL A 72 -13.88 1.80 -40.30
CA VAL A 72 -13.37 1.72 -38.92
C VAL A 72 -13.28 0.25 -38.52
N LEU A 73 -12.04 -0.23 -38.34
CA LEU A 73 -11.69 -1.59 -37.94
C LEU A 73 -11.14 -1.58 -36.52
N VAL A 74 -11.63 -2.48 -35.67
CA VAL A 74 -11.19 -2.63 -34.27
C VAL A 74 -10.67 -4.05 -34.09
N LEU A 75 -9.40 -4.21 -33.72
CA LEU A 75 -8.88 -5.47 -33.21
C LEU A 75 -9.04 -5.52 -31.70
N THR A 76 -9.47 -6.67 -31.19
CA THR A 76 -9.73 -6.92 -29.77
C THR A 76 -9.02 -8.18 -29.31
N GLY A 77 -8.41 -8.11 -28.13
CA GLY A 77 -7.66 -9.18 -27.48
C GLY A 77 -7.09 -8.73 -26.13
N GLY A 78 -6.23 -9.55 -25.54
CA GLY A 78 -5.36 -9.14 -24.43
C GLY A 78 -6.02 -8.85 -23.08
N THR A 79 -7.17 -9.45 -22.79
CA THR A 79 -7.84 -9.34 -21.49
C THR A 79 -8.39 -10.68 -21.03
N THR A 80 -8.40 -10.91 -19.72
CA THR A 80 -8.97 -12.10 -19.10
C THR A 80 -10.50 -12.14 -19.19
N ARG A 81 -11.17 -10.99 -19.35
CA ARG A 81 -12.64 -10.91 -19.43
C ARG A 81 -13.10 -9.67 -20.17
N TRP A 82 -14.07 -9.83 -21.07
CA TRP A 82 -14.83 -8.71 -21.65
C TRP A 82 -16.13 -8.46 -20.89
N SER A 83 -16.50 -7.20 -20.71
CA SER A 83 -17.76 -6.71 -20.14
C SER A 83 -18.96 -6.90 -21.09
N THR A 84 -18.70 -7.25 -22.36
CA THR A 84 -19.71 -7.61 -23.35
C THR A 84 -19.70 -9.11 -23.65
N ARG A 85 -20.86 -9.66 -23.99
CA ARG A 85 -20.99 -11.07 -24.44
C ARG A 85 -20.70 -11.26 -25.94
N VAL A 86 -20.46 -10.16 -26.67
CA VAL A 86 -20.25 -10.19 -28.14
C VAL A 86 -18.79 -10.49 -28.48
N ILE A 87 -17.85 -10.05 -27.64
CA ILE A 87 -16.41 -10.17 -27.85
C ILE A 87 -15.90 -11.26 -26.91
N PRO A 88 -15.37 -12.37 -27.44
CA PRO A 88 -14.77 -13.43 -26.63
C PRO A 88 -13.34 -13.07 -26.19
N ASN A 89 -12.88 -13.67 -25.09
CA ASN A 89 -11.54 -13.52 -24.53
C ASN A 89 -10.56 -14.63 -24.98
N ASP A 90 -11.02 -15.65 -25.71
CA ASP A 90 -10.22 -16.83 -26.12
C ASP A 90 -9.71 -16.78 -27.56
N GLN A 91 -9.81 -15.61 -28.22
CA GLN A 91 -9.42 -15.42 -29.62
C GLN A 91 -9.19 -13.93 -29.91
N LEU A 92 -8.41 -13.64 -30.95
CA LEU A 92 -8.33 -12.30 -31.52
C LEU A 92 -9.46 -12.08 -32.53
N GLY A 93 -10.17 -10.94 -32.40
CA GLY A 93 -11.29 -10.59 -33.26
C GLY A 93 -11.14 -9.22 -33.90
N VAL A 94 -11.21 -9.15 -35.24
CA VAL A 94 -11.31 -7.89 -35.98
C VAL A 94 -12.76 -7.60 -36.30
N TYR A 95 -13.24 -6.47 -35.82
CA TYR A 95 -14.61 -6.00 -35.99
C TYR A 95 -14.65 -4.74 -36.86
N ARG A 96 -15.69 -4.61 -37.68
CA ARG A 96 -16.03 -3.35 -38.35
C ARG A 96 -17.13 -2.64 -37.58
N ILE A 97 -16.96 -1.34 -37.33
CA ILE A 97 -17.97 -0.50 -36.70
C ILE A 97 -19.05 -0.14 -37.73
N GLU A 98 -20.11 -0.95 -37.79
CA GLU A 98 -21.26 -0.74 -38.66
C GLU A 98 -22.58 -1.18 -38.01
N GLY A 99 -23.65 -0.40 -38.18
CA GLY A 99 -24.98 -0.76 -37.67
C GLY A 99 -25.13 -0.58 -36.15
N ALA A 100 -25.87 -1.50 -35.51
CA ALA A 100 -26.18 -1.43 -34.07
C ALA A 100 -25.20 -2.21 -33.17
N ASN A 101 -24.42 -3.12 -33.75
CA ASN A 101 -23.44 -3.98 -33.06
C ASN A 101 -22.17 -4.05 -33.91
N PRO A 102 -20.98 -4.22 -33.31
CA PRO A 102 -19.76 -4.36 -34.08
C PRO A 102 -19.81 -5.67 -34.87
N LYS A 103 -19.48 -5.62 -36.17
CA LYS A 103 -19.54 -6.80 -37.04
C LYS A 103 -18.19 -7.49 -37.11
N LEU A 104 -18.12 -8.73 -36.65
CA LEU A 104 -16.93 -9.57 -36.82
C LEU A 104 -16.65 -9.79 -38.31
N VAL A 105 -15.47 -9.36 -38.77
CA VAL A 105 -15.02 -9.51 -40.17
C VAL A 105 -13.84 -10.47 -40.29
N ARG A 106 -13.07 -10.66 -39.22
CA ARG A 106 -11.99 -11.65 -39.15
C ARG A 106 -11.83 -12.19 -37.74
N LYS A 107 -11.54 -13.50 -37.66
CA LYS A 107 -11.14 -14.20 -36.43
C LYS A 107 -9.73 -14.77 -36.64
N TRP A 108 -8.88 -14.65 -35.62
CA TRP A 108 -7.61 -15.35 -35.52
C TRP A 108 -7.57 -16.18 -34.23
N GLU A 109 -6.56 -17.04 -34.10
CA GLU A 109 -6.28 -17.72 -32.83
C GLU A 109 -5.89 -16.68 -31.77
N SER A 110 -6.03 -17.03 -30.49
CA SER A 110 -5.53 -16.18 -29.41
C SER A 110 -4.01 -16.06 -29.50
N ALA A 111 -3.50 -14.83 -29.36
CA ALA A 111 -2.08 -14.51 -29.33
C ALA A 111 -1.89 -13.26 -28.48
N SER A 112 -0.66 -13.04 -28.02
CA SER A 112 -0.31 -11.82 -27.27
C SER A 112 -0.56 -10.59 -28.12
N MET A 113 -1.24 -9.61 -27.54
CA MET A 113 -1.38 -8.27 -28.08
C MET A 113 -0.10 -7.43 -27.87
N GLY A 114 0.82 -7.90 -27.02
CA GLY A 114 2.19 -7.38 -26.89
C GLY A 114 3.15 -7.87 -27.97
N ASP A 115 2.77 -8.85 -28.80
CA ASP A 115 3.63 -9.39 -29.87
C ASP A 115 3.65 -8.48 -31.11
N PRO A 116 4.83 -8.06 -31.62
CA PRO A 116 4.96 -7.29 -32.86
C PRO A 116 4.22 -7.89 -34.06
N GLU A 117 4.18 -9.22 -34.17
CA GLU A 117 3.53 -9.93 -35.27
C GLU A 117 2.01 -9.71 -35.26
N THR A 118 1.40 -9.62 -34.08
CA THR A 118 -0.05 -9.37 -33.95
C THR A 118 -0.42 -8.00 -34.51
N LEU A 119 0.32 -6.95 -34.14
CA LEU A 119 0.13 -5.61 -34.68
C LEU A 119 0.40 -5.57 -36.19
N ARG A 120 1.53 -6.13 -36.63
CA ARG A 120 1.89 -6.21 -38.06
C ARG A 120 0.80 -6.89 -38.89
N GLN A 121 0.28 -8.02 -38.41
CA GLN A 121 -0.78 -8.78 -39.07
C GLN A 121 -2.06 -7.94 -39.21
N PHE A 122 -2.42 -7.18 -38.17
CA PHE A 122 -3.58 -6.29 -38.20
C PHE A 122 -3.44 -5.15 -39.21
N LEU A 123 -2.29 -4.48 -39.23
CA LEU A 123 -2.00 -3.41 -40.17
C LEU A 123 -2.04 -3.91 -41.62
N ALA A 124 -1.43 -5.08 -41.90
CA ALA A 124 -1.48 -5.72 -43.20
C ALA A 124 -2.91 -6.06 -43.62
N TYR A 125 -3.71 -6.65 -42.72
CA TYR A 125 -5.10 -7.00 -42.98
C TYR A 125 -5.95 -5.77 -43.35
N GLY A 126 -5.78 -4.66 -42.64
CA GLY A 126 -6.49 -3.41 -42.90
C GLY A 126 -6.21 -2.86 -44.30
N VAL A 127 -4.93 -2.80 -44.70
CA VAL A 127 -4.50 -2.33 -46.03
C VAL A 127 -4.97 -3.25 -47.15
N ASP A 128 -4.79 -4.56 -46.99
CA ASP A 128 -5.08 -5.54 -48.05
C ASP A 128 -6.58 -5.73 -48.27
N THR A 129 -7.38 -5.65 -47.21
CA THR A 129 -8.82 -5.98 -47.26
C THR A 129 -9.70 -4.73 -47.40
N TYR A 130 -9.27 -3.59 -46.86
CA TYR A 130 -10.00 -2.32 -46.85
C TYR A 130 -9.16 -1.18 -47.44
N PRO A 131 -8.83 -1.24 -48.74
CA PRO A 131 -8.00 -0.22 -49.37
C PRO A 131 -8.70 1.15 -49.41
N ALA A 132 -7.98 2.18 -48.99
CA ALA A 132 -8.45 3.56 -48.92
C ALA A 132 -7.38 4.55 -49.43
N ASP A 133 -7.74 5.83 -49.57
CA ASP A 133 -6.80 6.88 -50.00
C ASP A 133 -5.77 7.24 -48.91
N SER A 134 -6.12 7.03 -47.64
CA SER A 134 -5.24 7.19 -46.49
C SER A 134 -5.59 6.20 -45.36
N TYR A 135 -4.69 6.07 -44.38
CA TYR A 135 -4.86 5.18 -43.23
C TYR A 135 -4.61 5.93 -41.93
N GLY A 136 -5.41 5.64 -40.90
CA GLY A 136 -5.22 6.11 -39.53
C GLY A 136 -5.03 4.93 -38.59
N LEU A 137 -4.25 5.11 -37.52
CA LEU A 137 -4.05 4.10 -36.48
C LEU A 137 -4.34 4.71 -35.11
N VAL A 138 -5.11 4.01 -34.28
CA VAL A 138 -5.27 4.29 -32.86
C VAL A 138 -4.74 3.10 -32.07
N LEU A 139 -3.82 3.37 -31.15
CA LEU A 139 -3.29 2.40 -30.19
C LEU A 139 -3.94 2.71 -28.83
N TRP A 140 -4.80 1.81 -28.36
CA TRP A 140 -5.58 1.99 -27.13
C TRP A 140 -5.13 1.00 -26.09
N ASP A 141 -4.70 1.50 -24.92
CA ASP A 141 -4.56 0.83 -23.60
C ASP A 141 -3.66 1.69 -22.67
N HIS A 142 -2.80 1.08 -21.85
CA HIS A 142 -1.76 1.70 -21.05
C HIS A 142 -0.58 2.18 -21.89
N GLY A 143 0.17 3.14 -21.35
CA GLY A 143 1.42 3.59 -21.94
C GLY A 143 2.36 4.12 -20.85
N GLY A 144 3.65 3.86 -21.02
CA GLY A 144 4.68 4.28 -20.07
C GLY A 144 5.79 5.08 -20.75
N GLY A 145 5.46 5.74 -21.86
CA GLY A 145 6.43 6.49 -22.66
C GLY A 145 7.51 5.60 -23.30
N PRO A 146 8.69 6.16 -23.62
CA PRO A 146 9.70 5.46 -24.40
C PRO A 146 10.39 4.32 -23.66
N MET A 147 10.50 4.38 -22.33
CA MET A 147 11.21 3.37 -21.52
C MET A 147 10.42 2.09 -21.31
N VAL A 148 9.10 2.22 -21.21
CA VAL A 148 8.20 1.12 -20.85
C VAL A 148 7.41 0.63 -22.06
N GLY A 149 6.94 1.52 -22.94
CA GLY A 149 6.23 1.16 -24.16
C GLY A 149 4.71 1.27 -24.04
N PHE A 150 3.99 0.42 -24.78
CA PHE A 150 2.54 0.47 -25.00
C PHE A 150 1.85 -0.88 -24.77
N GLY A 151 0.75 -0.85 -24.02
CA GLY A 151 -0.26 -1.92 -23.93
C GLY A 151 0.10 -3.10 -23.02
N VAL A 152 -0.79 -3.51 -22.11
CA VAL A 152 -0.59 -4.59 -21.13
C VAL A 152 -1.54 -5.76 -21.39
N ASP A 153 -1.02 -6.83 -21.98
CA ASP A 153 -1.80 -8.03 -22.21
C ASP A 153 -1.89 -8.88 -20.93
N THR A 154 -2.94 -8.66 -20.15
CA THR A 154 -3.18 -9.42 -18.90
C THR A 154 -3.50 -10.90 -19.15
N LEU A 155 -3.83 -11.29 -20.39
CA LEU A 155 -4.03 -12.70 -20.75
C LEU A 155 -2.70 -13.42 -21.02
N PHE A 156 -1.67 -12.69 -21.45
CA PHE A 156 -0.35 -13.22 -21.81
C PHE A 156 0.77 -12.63 -20.96
N ARG A 157 0.72 -12.84 -19.63
CA ARG A 157 1.78 -12.46 -18.66
C ARG A 157 2.09 -10.96 -18.64
N HIS A 158 1.07 -10.11 -18.83
CA HIS A 158 1.22 -8.66 -18.84
C HIS A 158 2.18 -8.15 -19.94
N ASP A 159 2.30 -8.92 -21.02
CA ASP A 159 3.17 -8.61 -22.15
C ASP A 159 2.72 -7.35 -22.88
N GLY A 160 3.68 -6.56 -23.35
CA GLY A 160 3.43 -5.27 -23.97
C GLY A 160 4.45 -4.94 -25.04
N LEU A 161 4.11 -4.00 -25.91
CA LEU A 161 5.00 -3.58 -27.00
C LEU A 161 6.00 -2.56 -26.48
N THR A 162 7.27 -2.94 -26.39
CA THR A 162 8.36 -1.97 -26.21
C THR A 162 8.42 -1.00 -27.40
N LEU A 163 9.11 0.13 -27.23
CA LEU A 163 9.29 1.08 -28.34
C LEU A 163 9.99 0.45 -29.55
N PHE A 164 10.92 -0.48 -29.32
CA PHE A 164 11.62 -1.22 -30.36
C PHE A 164 10.67 -2.16 -31.13
N GLU A 165 9.89 -2.95 -30.40
CA GLU A 165 8.91 -3.90 -30.94
C GLU A 165 7.81 -3.20 -31.73
N LEU A 166 7.37 -2.02 -31.27
CA LEU A 166 6.44 -1.19 -32.02
C LEU A 166 7.06 -0.72 -33.35
N GLY A 167 8.33 -0.33 -33.34
CA GLY A 167 9.08 0.00 -34.55
C GLY A 167 9.21 -1.19 -35.50
N GLU A 168 9.54 -2.38 -34.99
CA GLU A 168 9.61 -3.62 -35.77
C GLU A 168 8.26 -3.96 -36.43
N ALA A 169 7.16 -3.87 -35.68
CA ALA A 169 5.82 -4.14 -36.20
C ALA A 169 5.45 -3.19 -37.35
N LEU A 170 5.80 -1.89 -37.23
CA LEU A 170 5.53 -0.89 -38.26
C LEU A 170 6.44 -1.06 -39.48
N GLU A 171 7.73 -1.32 -39.28
CA GLU A 171 8.70 -1.54 -40.36
C GLU A 171 8.37 -2.78 -41.19
N SER A 172 7.95 -3.85 -40.52
CA SER A 172 7.57 -5.11 -41.18
C SER A 172 6.14 -5.10 -41.75
N SER A 173 5.38 -4.04 -41.51
CA SER A 173 4.05 -3.81 -42.09
C SER A 173 4.12 -3.15 -43.48
N PRO A 174 2.98 -2.97 -44.19
CA PRO A 174 2.96 -2.17 -45.41
C PRO A 174 3.49 -0.73 -45.26
N PHE A 175 3.53 -0.18 -44.03
CA PHE A 175 4.01 1.18 -43.75
C PHE A 175 5.55 1.30 -43.75
N GLY A 176 6.30 0.21 -43.59
CA GLY A 176 7.76 0.23 -43.80
C GLY A 176 8.16 0.19 -45.28
N GLN A 177 7.22 -0.03 -46.20
CA GLN A 177 7.49 -0.23 -47.64
C GLN A 177 7.21 1.02 -48.49
N GLY A 178 7.33 2.21 -47.89
CA GLY A 178 7.16 3.50 -48.57
C GLY A 178 5.74 4.07 -48.57
N MET A 179 4.81 3.45 -47.84
CA MET A 179 3.51 4.02 -47.49
C MET A 179 3.59 4.62 -46.07
N LYS A 180 2.88 5.72 -45.79
CA LYS A 180 2.77 6.26 -44.42
C LYS A 180 1.33 6.27 -43.95
N LEU A 181 1.15 6.08 -42.64
CA LEU A 181 -0.06 6.46 -41.95
C LEU A 181 -0.25 7.98 -42.09
N GLU A 182 -1.46 8.40 -42.44
CA GLU A 182 -1.79 9.83 -42.47
C GLU A 182 -1.77 10.40 -41.06
N TRP A 183 -2.21 9.64 -40.07
CA TRP A 183 -2.08 9.99 -38.66
C TRP A 183 -2.03 8.74 -37.79
N LEU A 184 -1.33 8.83 -36.67
CA LEU A 184 -1.30 7.83 -35.61
C LEU A 184 -1.70 8.53 -34.31
N ALA A 185 -2.54 7.91 -33.50
CA ALA A 185 -2.91 8.41 -32.19
C ALA A 185 -2.70 7.36 -31.11
N PHE A 186 -2.14 7.75 -29.97
CA PHE A 186 -2.11 6.95 -28.76
C PHE A 186 -3.24 7.39 -27.85
N ASP A 187 -4.26 6.55 -27.74
CA ASP A 187 -5.17 6.57 -26.59
C ASP A 187 -4.49 5.79 -25.47
N ALA A 188 -3.35 6.31 -25.02
CA ALA A 188 -2.45 5.71 -24.06
C ALA A 188 -1.58 6.80 -23.41
N CYS A 189 -1.12 6.53 -22.20
CA CYS A 189 -0.46 7.50 -21.34
C CYS A 189 0.98 7.76 -21.75
N LEU A 190 1.47 8.99 -21.50
CA LEU A 190 2.89 9.34 -21.57
C LEU A 190 3.56 9.17 -22.97
N MET A 191 2.78 8.94 -24.04
CA MET A 191 3.31 8.65 -25.38
C MET A 191 3.71 9.89 -26.19
N ALA A 192 3.47 11.12 -25.70
CA ALA A 192 3.85 12.35 -26.39
C ALA A 192 5.31 12.76 -26.13
N SER A 193 6.25 11.88 -26.45
CA SER A 193 7.69 12.15 -26.28
C SER A 193 8.42 12.30 -27.61
N LEU A 194 9.54 13.01 -27.60
CA LEU A 194 10.39 13.17 -28.79
C LEU A 194 10.97 11.83 -29.25
N GLU A 195 11.26 10.91 -28.34
CA GLU A 195 11.71 9.55 -28.62
C GLU A 195 10.65 8.78 -29.44
N VAL A 196 9.40 8.77 -28.96
CA VAL A 196 8.28 8.11 -29.65
C VAL A 196 8.02 8.78 -31.01
N ALA A 197 7.97 10.11 -31.06
CA ALA A 197 7.76 10.84 -32.30
C ALA A 197 8.85 10.57 -33.33
N SER A 198 10.11 10.47 -32.89
CA SER A 198 11.27 10.18 -33.73
C SER A 198 11.18 8.78 -34.33
N MET A 199 10.88 7.77 -33.50
CA MET A 199 10.71 6.38 -33.92
C MET A 199 9.58 6.25 -34.95
N LEU A 200 8.46 6.98 -34.76
CA LEU A 200 7.31 6.91 -35.65
C LEU A 200 7.43 7.73 -36.94
N SER A 201 8.37 8.69 -37.00
CA SER A 201 8.53 9.59 -38.13
C SER A 201 8.72 8.92 -39.49
N PRO A 202 9.30 7.70 -39.63
CA PRO A 202 9.36 6.99 -40.91
C PRO A 202 8.01 6.38 -41.34
N PHE A 203 7.08 6.16 -40.40
CA PHE A 203 5.86 5.37 -40.63
C PHE A 203 4.57 6.21 -40.62
N ALA A 204 4.58 7.39 -40.02
CA ALA A 204 3.42 8.29 -39.94
C ALA A 204 3.76 9.74 -40.33
N ASN A 205 2.74 10.50 -40.73
CA ASN A 205 2.87 11.94 -41.00
C ASN A 205 2.60 12.80 -39.75
N TYR A 206 1.58 12.42 -38.97
CA TYR A 206 1.14 13.16 -37.79
C TYR A 206 0.94 12.21 -36.61
N LEU A 207 1.22 12.71 -35.40
CA LEU A 207 1.04 12.01 -34.14
C LEU A 207 0.06 12.77 -33.25
N VAL A 208 -0.85 12.07 -32.58
CA VAL A 208 -1.65 12.59 -31.48
C VAL A 208 -1.35 11.79 -30.22
N ALA A 209 -0.89 12.44 -29.16
CA ALA A 209 -0.53 11.74 -27.92
C ALA A 209 -0.61 12.67 -26.70
N SER A 210 -0.57 12.06 -25.51
CA SER A 210 -0.57 12.74 -24.21
C SER A 210 0.83 12.75 -23.57
N GLU A 211 1.20 13.88 -22.98
CA GLU A 211 2.43 13.99 -22.16
C GLU A 211 2.23 13.39 -20.77
N GLU A 212 1.01 13.55 -20.23
CA GLU A 212 0.55 13.04 -18.94
C GLU A 212 -0.21 11.72 -19.11
N THR A 213 -0.55 11.08 -17.99
CA THR A 213 -1.60 10.05 -17.96
C THR A 213 -2.95 10.59 -18.45
N LEU A 214 -3.74 9.72 -19.07
CA LEU A 214 -5.12 10.00 -19.42
C LEU A 214 -6.07 9.39 -18.39
N PRO A 215 -7.20 10.03 -18.08
CA PRO A 215 -8.23 9.43 -17.23
C PRO A 215 -8.78 8.17 -17.90
N GLY A 216 -9.36 7.25 -17.12
CA GLY A 216 -9.73 5.91 -17.61
C GLY A 216 -10.60 5.89 -18.87
N HIS A 217 -11.45 6.90 -19.06
CA HIS A 217 -12.28 7.06 -20.26
C HIS A 217 -11.51 7.23 -21.59
N GLY A 218 -10.26 7.69 -21.57
CA GLY A 218 -9.48 7.89 -22.81
C GLY A 218 -10.06 8.94 -23.76
N PHE A 219 -10.03 8.65 -25.06
CA PHE A 219 -10.56 9.55 -26.08
C PHE A 219 -12.08 9.53 -26.20
N ASP A 220 -12.67 10.65 -26.60
CA ASP A 220 -14.08 10.68 -27.00
C ASP A 220 -14.25 10.23 -28.46
N TYR A 221 -14.63 8.97 -28.68
CA TYR A 221 -14.74 8.36 -30.02
C TYR A 221 -15.83 8.95 -30.90
N ARG A 222 -16.63 9.91 -30.40
CA ARG A 222 -17.52 10.74 -31.23
C ARG A 222 -16.75 11.56 -32.27
N PHE A 223 -15.43 11.71 -32.14
CA PHE A 223 -14.58 12.28 -33.20
C PHE A 223 -14.76 11.58 -34.55
N LEU A 224 -15.09 10.28 -34.58
CA LEU A 224 -15.35 9.54 -35.83
C LEU A 224 -16.52 10.14 -36.65
N ALA A 225 -17.54 10.65 -35.94
CA ALA A 225 -18.67 11.35 -36.56
C ALA A 225 -18.23 12.71 -37.12
N ALA A 226 -17.47 13.49 -36.34
CA ALA A 226 -16.99 14.80 -36.75
C ALA A 226 -16.02 14.70 -37.94
N LEU A 227 -15.11 13.73 -37.89
CA LEU A 227 -14.12 13.43 -38.93
C LEU A 227 -14.79 13.14 -40.29
N SER A 228 -15.95 12.48 -40.29
CA SER A 228 -16.74 12.19 -41.50
C SER A 228 -17.12 13.46 -42.29
N GLY A 229 -17.13 14.63 -41.67
CA GLY A 229 -17.41 15.93 -42.30
C GLY A 229 -16.19 16.68 -42.85
N THR A 230 -14.98 16.19 -42.63
CA THR A 230 -13.71 16.88 -42.94
C THR A 230 -13.11 16.44 -44.28
N SER A 231 -11.89 16.89 -44.60
CA SER A 231 -11.11 16.43 -45.75
C SER A 231 -10.28 15.17 -45.47
N LEU A 232 -10.40 14.58 -44.26
CA LEU A 232 -9.66 13.39 -43.81
C LEU A 232 -8.13 13.59 -43.91
N THR A 233 -7.65 14.75 -43.50
CA THR A 233 -6.22 15.05 -43.32
C THR A 233 -5.79 14.79 -41.88
N GLY A 234 -4.51 14.50 -41.67
CA GLY A 234 -3.95 14.30 -40.33
C GLY A 234 -4.21 15.47 -39.37
N PRO A 235 -4.02 16.74 -39.78
CA PRO A 235 -4.31 17.88 -38.89
C PRO A 235 -5.78 18.06 -38.53
N GLU A 236 -6.70 17.77 -39.46
CA GLU A 236 -8.15 17.78 -39.15
C GLU A 236 -8.50 16.65 -38.19
N ALA A 237 -7.99 15.43 -38.43
CA ALA A 237 -8.25 14.28 -37.58
C ALA A 237 -7.72 14.50 -36.15
N GLY A 238 -6.48 14.96 -36.01
CA GLY A 238 -5.92 15.22 -34.69
C GLY A 238 -6.63 16.34 -33.94
N ARG A 239 -7.08 17.40 -34.64
CA ARG A 239 -7.91 18.44 -34.02
C ARG A 239 -9.26 17.90 -33.55
N GLU A 240 -9.92 17.04 -34.32
CA GLU A 240 -11.19 16.44 -33.87
C GLU A 240 -10.99 15.50 -32.68
N ILE A 241 -9.94 14.68 -32.65
CA ILE A 241 -9.63 13.84 -31.48
C ILE A 241 -9.45 14.71 -30.22
N ILE A 242 -8.62 15.76 -30.31
CA ILE A 242 -8.34 16.66 -29.18
C ILE A 242 -9.61 17.41 -28.75
N ASN A 243 -10.30 18.07 -29.68
CA ASN A 243 -11.44 18.92 -29.37
C ASN A 243 -12.61 18.15 -28.74
N GLN A 244 -12.95 16.96 -29.26
CA GLN A 244 -14.05 16.17 -28.71
C GLN A 244 -13.71 15.66 -27.30
N THR A 245 -12.48 15.16 -27.13
CA THR A 245 -12.00 14.65 -25.85
C THR A 245 -12.01 15.76 -24.79
N TYR A 246 -11.52 16.95 -25.12
CA TYR A 246 -11.57 18.10 -24.21
C TYR A 246 -12.99 18.55 -23.87
N ALA A 247 -13.87 18.65 -24.87
CA ALA A 247 -15.26 19.02 -24.64
C ALA A 247 -15.98 18.02 -23.71
N PHE A 248 -15.63 16.74 -23.81
CA PHE A 248 -16.12 15.70 -22.90
C PHE A 248 -15.64 15.94 -21.46
N TYR A 249 -14.34 16.12 -21.23
CA TYR A 249 -13.81 16.30 -19.88
C TYR A 249 -14.18 17.66 -19.25
N GLU A 250 -14.35 18.72 -20.04
CA GLU A 250 -14.91 19.99 -19.55
C GLU A 250 -16.33 19.81 -19.03
N LYS A 251 -17.18 19.08 -19.78
CA LYS A 251 -18.53 18.76 -19.36
C LYS A 251 -18.54 17.87 -18.11
N LEU A 252 -17.64 16.88 -18.06
CA LEU A 252 -17.50 15.98 -16.92
C LEU A 252 -17.15 16.76 -15.65
N SER A 253 -16.18 17.67 -15.73
CA SER A 253 -15.74 18.53 -14.63
C SER A 253 -16.86 19.44 -14.09
N LEU A 254 -17.80 19.87 -14.94
CA LEU A 254 -18.98 20.63 -14.50
C LEU A 254 -20.01 19.75 -13.78
N SER A 255 -20.16 18.50 -14.19
CA SER A 255 -21.09 17.55 -13.56
C SER A 255 -20.53 16.89 -12.30
N GLN A 256 -19.21 16.81 -12.19
CA GLN A 256 -18.48 16.15 -11.10
C GLN A 256 -17.34 17.06 -10.62
N PRO A 257 -17.64 18.21 -10.00
CA PRO A 257 -16.64 19.24 -9.67
C PRO A 257 -15.59 18.79 -8.64
N GLN A 258 -15.86 17.70 -7.92
CA GLN A 258 -14.91 17.13 -6.97
C GLN A 258 -13.85 16.27 -7.68
N GLN A 259 -14.12 15.73 -8.88
CA GLN A 259 -13.16 14.89 -9.61
C GLN A 259 -12.30 15.74 -10.53
N LYS A 260 -10.97 15.68 -10.34
CA LYS A 260 -10.01 16.35 -11.23
C LYS A 260 -9.51 15.37 -12.27
N ASN A 261 -9.90 15.57 -13.52
CA ASN A 261 -9.44 14.78 -14.66
C ASN A 261 -8.31 15.52 -15.37
N LEU A 262 -7.07 15.05 -15.25
CA LEU A 262 -5.93 15.63 -15.95
C LEU A 262 -5.93 15.18 -17.40
N VAL A 263 -5.76 16.11 -18.33
CA VAL A 263 -5.69 15.82 -19.76
C VAL A 263 -4.59 16.69 -20.35
N THR A 264 -3.76 16.08 -21.18
CA THR A 264 -2.82 16.74 -22.09
C THR A 264 -2.96 16.05 -23.43
N LEU A 265 -3.22 16.77 -24.51
CA LEU A 265 -3.18 16.17 -25.84
C LEU A 265 -2.60 17.15 -26.84
N SER A 266 -1.72 16.62 -27.67
CA SER A 266 -1.00 17.37 -28.67
C SER A 266 -1.06 16.68 -30.02
N LEU A 267 -1.11 17.48 -31.07
CA LEU A 267 -0.98 17.07 -32.46
C LEU A 267 0.38 17.54 -32.96
N MET A 268 1.21 16.61 -33.42
CA MET A 268 2.57 16.85 -33.89
C MET A 268 2.73 16.53 -35.37
N ASP A 269 3.51 17.35 -36.08
CA ASP A 269 4.01 17.07 -37.44
C ASP A 269 5.34 16.31 -37.37
N LEU A 270 5.31 15.02 -37.69
CA LEU A 270 6.49 14.16 -37.57
C LEU A 270 7.57 14.45 -38.62
N SER A 271 7.28 15.25 -39.65
CA SER A 271 8.31 15.73 -40.58
C SER A 271 9.32 16.68 -39.92
N GLN A 272 8.96 17.26 -38.77
CA GLN A 272 9.82 18.18 -38.00
C GLN A 272 10.66 17.47 -36.94
N ALA A 273 10.47 16.15 -36.71
CA ALA A 273 11.16 15.41 -35.65
C ALA A 273 12.69 15.47 -35.77
N SER A 274 13.24 15.38 -36.99
CA SER A 274 14.69 15.48 -37.19
C SER A 274 15.24 16.86 -36.83
N GLY A 275 14.50 17.93 -37.14
CA GLY A 275 14.89 19.30 -36.76
C GLY A 275 14.88 19.52 -35.25
N ALA A 276 13.88 18.96 -34.56
CA ALA A 276 13.83 18.95 -33.10
C ALA A 276 15.00 18.17 -32.48
N GLN A 277 15.34 17.00 -33.02
CA GLN A 277 16.51 16.21 -32.57
C GLN A 277 17.84 16.94 -32.78
N GLU A 278 18.01 17.64 -33.91
CA GLU A 278 19.22 18.42 -34.18
C GLU A 278 19.37 19.58 -33.18
N ALA A 279 18.28 20.31 -32.89
CA ALA A 279 18.29 21.39 -31.90
C ALA A 279 18.52 20.87 -30.48
N LEU A 280 17.92 19.73 -30.11
CA LEU A 280 18.18 19.04 -28.85
C LEU A 280 19.67 18.68 -28.74
N GLY A 281 20.22 18.05 -29.78
CA GLY A 281 21.62 17.65 -29.81
C GLY A 281 22.58 18.84 -29.67
N ALA A 282 22.25 20.00 -30.24
CA ALA A 282 23.05 21.21 -30.10
C ALA A 282 23.07 21.71 -28.63
N LEU A 283 21.90 21.84 -28.00
CA LEU A 283 21.77 22.25 -26.60
C LEU A 283 22.52 21.28 -25.67
N PHE A 284 22.28 19.98 -25.82
CA PHE A 284 22.87 18.97 -24.94
C PHE A 284 24.37 18.74 -25.20
N SER A 285 24.88 19.00 -26.40
CA SER A 285 26.33 19.08 -26.62
C SER A 285 26.98 20.24 -25.86
N SER A 286 26.29 21.37 -25.72
CA SER A 286 26.76 22.51 -24.93
C SER A 286 26.68 22.23 -23.43
N LEU A 287 25.61 21.58 -22.96
CA LEU A 287 25.46 21.12 -21.57
C LEU A 287 26.53 20.10 -21.17
N ASP A 288 26.83 19.13 -22.03
CA ASP A 288 27.83 18.09 -21.79
C ASP A 288 29.22 18.69 -21.56
N LYS A 289 29.62 19.65 -22.40
CA LYS A 289 30.85 20.44 -22.17
C LYS A 289 30.82 21.21 -20.86
N GLY A 290 29.63 21.67 -20.47
CA GLY A 290 29.40 22.35 -19.20
C GLY A 290 29.57 21.44 -17.99
N LEU A 291 29.17 20.16 -18.08
CA LEU A 291 29.35 19.20 -16.98
C LEU A 291 30.83 19.09 -16.59
N ALA A 292 31.74 19.07 -17.57
CA ALA A 292 33.18 19.10 -17.35
C ALA A 292 33.70 20.40 -16.68
N LEU A 293 32.88 21.46 -16.66
CA LEU A 293 33.15 22.73 -15.98
C LEU A 293 32.41 22.86 -14.63
N GLY A 294 31.75 21.79 -14.17
CA GLY A 294 31.11 21.74 -12.85
C GLY A 294 29.70 22.33 -12.78
N ILE A 295 28.96 22.44 -13.90
CA ILE A 295 27.58 22.98 -13.88
C ILE A 295 26.50 21.96 -13.50
N TYR A 296 26.89 20.73 -13.13
CA TYR A 296 25.97 19.63 -12.88
C TYR A 296 24.80 20.03 -11.96
N SER A 297 25.12 20.63 -10.80
CA SER A 297 24.14 21.00 -9.78
C SER A 297 23.11 22.02 -10.30
N GLU A 298 23.52 22.95 -11.16
CA GLU A 298 22.61 23.87 -11.85
C GLU A 298 21.70 23.14 -12.84
N VAL A 299 22.26 22.22 -13.63
CA VAL A 299 21.48 21.44 -14.62
C VAL A 299 20.46 20.55 -13.92
N ALA A 300 20.84 19.86 -12.83
CA ALA A 300 19.95 19.04 -12.02
C ALA A 300 18.79 19.87 -11.44
N ARG A 301 19.05 21.10 -10.94
CA ARG A 301 18.01 22.02 -10.48
C ARG A 301 17.09 22.48 -11.61
N ARG A 302 17.62 22.83 -12.79
CA ARG A 302 16.78 23.23 -13.94
C ARG A 302 15.92 22.07 -14.44
N ARG A 303 16.43 20.85 -14.41
CA ARG A 303 15.70 19.63 -14.71
C ARG A 303 14.54 19.41 -13.74
N ASP A 304 14.76 19.57 -12.43
CA ASP A 304 13.71 19.41 -11.42
C ASP A 304 12.62 20.49 -11.50
N GLN A 305 13.00 21.70 -11.92
CA GLN A 305 12.09 22.83 -12.14
C GLN A 305 11.22 22.69 -13.39
N ALA A 306 11.58 21.79 -14.32
CA ALA A 306 10.77 21.53 -15.50
C ALA A 306 9.53 20.71 -15.11
N LYS A 307 8.40 20.95 -15.77
CA LYS A 307 7.19 20.15 -15.56
C LYS A 307 7.48 18.67 -15.84
N ALA A 308 7.24 17.81 -14.85
CA ALA A 308 7.35 16.36 -14.97
C ALA A 308 5.96 15.71 -15.02
N TYR A 309 5.87 14.54 -15.68
CA TYR A 309 4.63 13.80 -15.90
C TYR A 309 4.64 12.45 -15.17
N GLY A 310 3.45 11.91 -14.91
CA GLY A 310 3.26 10.63 -14.21
C GLY A 310 3.35 10.70 -12.68
N ARG A 311 3.56 11.88 -12.07
CA ARG A 311 3.85 12.02 -10.62
C ARG A 311 2.63 11.94 -9.68
N THR A 312 1.47 12.43 -10.11
CA THR A 312 0.31 12.62 -9.21
C THR A 312 -0.81 11.60 -9.44
N SER A 313 -0.95 11.13 -10.67
CA SER A 313 -1.98 10.21 -11.14
C SER A 313 -1.51 8.75 -11.19
N THR A 314 -0.25 8.48 -10.87
CA THR A 314 0.32 7.14 -10.74
C THR A 314 1.18 7.05 -9.47
N THR A 315 1.58 5.85 -9.09
CA THR A 315 2.49 5.62 -7.97
C THR A 315 3.98 5.62 -8.39
N ASP A 316 4.25 5.66 -9.70
CA ASP A 316 5.58 5.54 -10.31
C ASP A 316 6.22 6.88 -10.71
N ASP A 317 7.56 6.90 -10.77
CA ASP A 317 8.33 8.01 -11.32
C ASP A 317 8.85 7.68 -12.73
N TYR A 318 8.24 8.26 -13.77
CA TYR A 318 8.63 8.04 -15.17
C TYR A 318 9.79 8.94 -15.64
N ASP A 319 10.02 10.06 -14.94
CA ASP A 319 11.01 11.09 -15.29
C ASP A 319 10.89 11.62 -16.74
N LEU A 320 9.66 11.66 -17.24
CA LEU A 320 9.32 12.39 -18.45
C LEU A 320 9.06 13.84 -18.11
N ILE A 321 9.74 14.76 -18.80
CA ILE A 321 9.65 16.20 -18.57
C ILE A 321 9.23 16.94 -19.83
N ASP A 322 8.52 18.06 -19.66
CA ASP A 322 8.14 18.95 -20.75
C ASP A 322 9.39 19.56 -21.40
N LEU A 323 9.59 19.28 -22.68
CA LEU A 323 10.84 19.64 -23.36
C LEU A 323 10.94 21.15 -23.62
N TYR A 324 9.82 21.83 -23.81
CA TYR A 324 9.81 23.28 -24.02
C TYR A 324 10.09 24.01 -22.70
N ASP A 325 9.44 23.62 -21.61
CA ASP A 325 9.64 24.19 -20.28
C ASP A 325 11.07 23.93 -19.78
N LEU A 326 11.63 22.72 -20.03
CA LEU A 326 13.05 22.44 -19.78
C LEU A 326 13.96 23.42 -20.53
N ALA A 327 13.74 23.59 -21.84
CA ALA A 327 14.52 24.51 -22.66
C ALA A 327 14.43 25.96 -22.12
N ASP A 328 13.26 26.36 -21.62
CA ASP A 328 13.05 27.65 -20.98
C ASP A 328 13.84 27.79 -19.67
N LYS A 329 13.84 26.78 -18.78
CA LYS A 329 14.65 26.79 -17.55
C LYS A 329 16.15 26.87 -17.86
N LEU A 330 16.58 26.23 -18.95
CA LEU A 330 17.98 26.21 -19.39
C LEU A 330 18.42 27.46 -20.15
N ALA A 331 17.49 28.34 -20.56
CA ALA A 331 17.82 29.54 -21.35
C ALA A 331 18.73 30.52 -20.59
N SER A 332 18.74 30.47 -19.25
CA SER A 332 19.68 31.23 -18.43
C SER A 332 21.14 30.79 -18.56
N LEU A 333 21.37 29.52 -18.93
CA LEU A 333 22.70 28.93 -19.14
C LEU A 333 23.09 28.96 -20.63
N TYR A 334 22.15 28.63 -21.52
CA TYR A 334 22.38 28.48 -22.97
C TYR A 334 21.26 29.12 -23.80
N PRO A 335 21.18 30.46 -23.86
CA PRO A 335 20.03 31.17 -24.43
C PRO A 335 19.83 30.91 -25.94
N GLU A 336 20.90 30.84 -26.73
CA GLU A 336 20.77 30.67 -28.19
C GLU A 336 20.25 29.27 -28.55
N GLU A 337 20.83 28.23 -27.96
CA GLU A 337 20.42 26.84 -28.18
C GLU A 337 19.03 26.56 -27.61
N SER A 338 18.70 27.09 -26.43
CA SER A 338 17.36 26.98 -25.84
C SER A 338 16.28 27.62 -26.73
N GLU A 339 16.49 28.83 -27.25
CA GLU A 339 15.53 29.47 -28.16
C GLU A 339 15.39 28.70 -29.47
N ALA A 340 16.48 28.13 -30.00
CA ALA A 340 16.43 27.30 -31.20
C ALA A 340 15.59 26.02 -30.98
N LEU A 341 15.76 25.35 -29.83
CA LEU A 341 14.97 24.18 -29.48
C LEU A 341 13.49 24.54 -29.30
N LYS A 342 13.18 25.61 -28.56
CA LYS A 342 11.80 26.11 -28.39
C LYS A 342 11.12 26.41 -29.73
N ALA A 343 11.84 27.01 -30.68
CA ALA A 343 11.32 27.30 -32.02
C ALA A 343 11.03 26.01 -32.83
N GLN A 344 11.86 24.97 -32.71
CA GLN A 344 11.62 23.68 -33.37
C GLN A 344 10.38 22.98 -32.79
N ILE A 345 10.24 22.97 -31.47
CA ILE A 345 9.07 22.39 -30.80
C ILE A 345 7.79 23.11 -31.23
N ALA A 346 7.80 24.45 -31.26
CA ALA A 346 6.66 25.24 -31.70
C ALA A 346 6.30 25.02 -33.19
N GLY A 347 7.28 24.65 -34.03
CA GLY A 347 7.04 24.26 -35.42
C GLY A 347 6.48 22.84 -35.57
N MET A 348 6.86 21.94 -34.66
CA MET A 348 6.41 20.54 -34.65
C MET A 348 5.02 20.38 -34.04
N VAL A 349 4.71 21.05 -32.93
CA VAL A 349 3.42 20.94 -32.23
C VAL A 349 2.38 21.88 -32.86
N LEU A 350 1.52 21.33 -33.72
CA LEU A 350 0.53 22.10 -34.49
C LEU A 350 -0.71 22.49 -33.68
N HIS A 351 -1.02 21.73 -32.64
CA HIS A 351 -2.11 21.99 -31.72
C HIS A 351 -1.81 21.31 -30.39
N ASN A 352 -1.86 22.07 -29.30
CA ASN A 352 -1.76 21.55 -27.94
C ASN A 352 -2.98 22.04 -27.16
N GLN A 353 -3.58 21.15 -26.39
CA GLN A 353 -4.58 21.49 -25.39
C GLN A 353 -4.25 20.70 -24.13
N ALA A 354 -4.15 21.42 -23.00
CA ALA A 354 -3.73 20.91 -21.69
C ALA A 354 -4.53 21.59 -20.58
N ASN A 355 -4.99 20.85 -19.57
CA ASN A 355 -5.42 21.42 -18.28
C ASN A 355 -4.37 21.21 -17.16
N VAL A 356 -3.21 20.67 -17.53
CA VAL A 356 -2.01 20.56 -16.71
C VAL A 356 -1.13 21.81 -16.96
N PRO A 357 -0.72 22.54 -15.91
CA PRO A 357 0.13 23.73 -16.08
C PRO A 357 1.49 23.41 -16.71
N ASN A 358 2.01 24.37 -17.49
CA ASN A 358 3.32 24.31 -18.15
C ASN A 358 3.50 23.16 -19.15
N SER A 359 2.41 22.58 -19.66
CA SER A 359 2.44 21.56 -20.71
C SER A 359 2.39 22.16 -22.12
N HIS A 360 3.35 21.81 -22.97
CA HIS A 360 3.59 22.36 -24.31
C HIS A 360 3.46 21.31 -25.43
N GLY A 361 3.15 20.07 -25.10
CA GLY A 361 2.77 19.01 -26.04
C GLY A 361 3.90 18.12 -26.51
N LEU A 362 5.07 18.14 -25.87
CA LEU A 362 6.18 17.25 -26.19
C LEU A 362 7.11 17.05 -24.98
N SER A 363 7.22 15.81 -24.52
CA SER A 363 8.09 15.41 -23.43
C SER A 363 9.42 14.79 -23.90
N LEU A 364 10.33 14.58 -22.95
CA LEU A 364 11.61 13.89 -23.10
C LEU A 364 11.91 13.09 -21.82
N TYR A 365 12.50 11.90 -21.93
CA TYR A 365 12.97 11.16 -20.76
C TYR A 365 14.30 11.72 -20.25
N PHE A 366 14.33 12.28 -19.04
CA PHE A 366 15.54 12.80 -18.38
C PHE A 366 15.61 12.33 -16.92
N PRO A 367 16.44 11.31 -16.57
CA PRO A 367 16.46 10.64 -15.27
C PRO A 367 16.76 11.60 -14.11
N MET A 368 16.09 11.36 -12.99
CA MET A 368 16.34 11.98 -11.70
C MET A 368 15.73 11.18 -10.54
N ALA A 369 14.40 11.14 -10.42
CA ALA A 369 13.70 10.46 -9.33
C ALA A 369 13.80 8.94 -9.46
N ASN A 370 13.82 8.41 -10.69
CA ASN A 370 14.01 6.99 -10.99
C ASN A 370 15.48 6.59 -11.21
N LYS A 371 16.43 7.26 -10.53
CA LYS A 371 17.87 7.02 -10.72
C LYS A 371 18.27 5.55 -10.59
N ASP A 372 17.64 4.79 -9.71
CA ASP A 372 17.95 3.37 -9.51
C ASP A 372 17.53 2.51 -10.72
N LEU A 373 16.36 2.79 -11.33
CA LEU A 373 15.95 2.13 -12.58
C LEU A 373 16.87 2.52 -13.73
N TYR A 374 17.25 3.81 -13.80
CA TYR A 374 18.23 4.31 -14.75
C TYR A 374 19.57 3.55 -14.66
N GLY A 375 20.16 3.46 -13.46
CA GLY A 375 21.45 2.82 -13.25
C GLY A 375 21.46 1.31 -13.49
N ASN A 376 20.35 0.62 -13.21
CA ASN A 376 20.28 -0.85 -13.31
C ASN A 376 19.88 -1.37 -14.70
N LEU A 377 18.96 -0.69 -15.40
CA LEU A 377 18.34 -1.22 -16.62
C LEU A 377 18.22 -0.17 -17.74
N TRP A 378 17.74 1.01 -17.39
CA TRP A 378 17.23 1.98 -18.35
C TRP A 378 18.31 2.76 -19.08
N ALA A 379 19.49 2.97 -18.50
CA ALA A 379 20.62 3.57 -19.21
C ALA A 379 21.01 2.77 -20.45
N GLY A 380 21.15 1.44 -20.31
CA GLY A 380 21.47 0.54 -21.43
C GLY A 380 20.38 0.49 -22.49
N LEU A 381 19.11 0.43 -22.06
CA LEU A 381 17.96 0.46 -22.97
C LEU A 381 17.91 1.77 -23.76
N TYR A 382 18.05 2.92 -23.09
CA TYR A 382 17.98 4.22 -23.74
C TYR A 382 19.06 4.40 -24.81
N GLN A 383 20.26 3.85 -24.60
CA GLN A 383 21.34 3.91 -25.59
C GLN A 383 20.99 3.24 -26.92
N SER A 384 20.06 2.28 -26.91
CA SER A 384 19.58 1.59 -28.11
C SER A 384 18.65 2.44 -28.98
N PHE A 385 18.06 3.52 -28.45
CA PHE A 385 17.14 4.37 -29.20
C PHE A 385 17.89 5.22 -30.23
N ASP A 386 17.28 5.39 -31.41
CA ASP A 386 17.78 6.27 -32.47
C ASP A 386 17.27 7.70 -32.27
N VAL A 387 17.72 8.32 -31.17
CA VAL A 387 17.39 9.70 -30.79
C VAL A 387 18.67 10.47 -30.44
N ALA A 388 18.82 11.66 -31.04
CA ALA A 388 19.83 12.69 -30.73
C ALA A 388 21.14 12.18 -30.06
N PRO A 389 22.18 11.80 -30.84
CA PRO A 389 23.41 11.20 -30.29
C PRO A 389 24.14 12.02 -29.21
N ALA A 390 24.13 13.35 -29.33
CA ALA A 390 24.74 14.22 -28.33
C ALA A 390 23.97 14.24 -27.01
N TYR A 391 22.65 14.04 -27.05
CA TYR A 391 21.86 13.88 -25.83
C TYR A 391 22.19 12.57 -25.13
N LYS A 392 22.30 11.47 -25.86
CA LYS A 392 22.70 10.17 -25.28
C LYS A 392 24.07 10.20 -24.62
N ALA A 393 25.04 10.89 -25.23
CA ALA A 393 26.37 11.08 -24.63
C ALA A 393 26.31 11.93 -23.34
N PHE A 394 25.51 13.00 -23.35
CA PHE A 394 25.25 13.79 -22.15
C PHE A 394 24.62 12.94 -21.03
N MET A 395 23.67 12.07 -21.38
CA MET A 395 22.96 11.22 -20.42
C MET A 395 23.92 10.27 -19.70
N ASP A 396 24.88 9.68 -20.41
CA ASP A 396 25.92 8.84 -19.79
C ASP A 396 26.74 9.64 -18.76
N ASN A 397 27.26 10.82 -19.15
CA ASN A 397 28.09 11.65 -18.26
C ASN A 397 27.29 12.24 -17.09
N TYR A 398 26.05 12.66 -17.33
CA TYR A 398 25.14 13.13 -16.29
C TYR A 398 24.77 12.00 -15.33
N GLY A 399 24.49 10.82 -15.89
CA GLY A 399 24.15 9.59 -15.18
C GLY A 399 25.26 9.11 -14.26
N GLU A 400 26.52 9.15 -14.72
CA GLU A 400 27.68 8.83 -13.87
C GLU A 400 27.73 9.71 -12.61
N ILE A 401 27.40 11.01 -12.73
CA ILE A 401 27.36 11.91 -11.58
C ILE A 401 26.10 11.65 -10.73
N LEU A 402 24.92 11.50 -11.33
CA LEU A 402 23.65 11.21 -10.64
C LEU A 402 23.73 9.93 -9.77
N LEU A 403 24.41 8.90 -10.27
CA LEU A 403 24.55 7.60 -9.60
C LEU A 403 25.73 7.56 -8.62
N SER A 404 26.53 8.62 -8.54
CA SER A 404 27.61 8.73 -7.56
C SER A 404 27.07 9.07 -6.17
N GLY A 405 27.93 8.93 -5.15
CA GLY A 405 27.65 9.47 -3.82
C GLY A 405 27.51 11.00 -3.83
N SER A 406 27.22 11.60 -2.69
CA SER A 406 27.06 13.06 -2.64
C SER A 406 28.31 13.82 -3.09
N LEU A 407 28.12 15.01 -3.65
CA LEU A 407 29.21 15.90 -4.05
C LEU A 407 29.74 16.71 -2.86
N VAL A 408 29.04 16.65 -1.72
CA VAL A 408 29.36 17.37 -0.49
C VAL A 408 28.98 16.52 0.72
N ASP A 409 29.65 16.73 1.84
CA ASP A 409 29.31 16.08 3.09
C ASP A 409 28.06 16.72 3.72
N TRP A 410 27.02 15.93 3.90
CA TRP A 410 25.77 16.33 4.56
C TRP A 410 25.67 15.82 5.99
N THR A 411 26.62 15.00 6.42
CA THR A 411 26.59 14.28 7.69
C THR A 411 27.89 14.44 8.49
N GLY A 412 27.95 13.87 9.69
CA GLY A 412 29.10 13.97 10.58
C GLY A 412 29.25 15.36 11.19
N ASP A 413 30.49 15.82 11.37
CA ASP A 413 30.79 17.12 11.99
C ASP A 413 30.28 18.32 11.17
N GLU A 414 30.03 18.14 9.87
CA GLU A 414 29.52 19.17 8.94
C GLU A 414 27.98 19.09 8.77
N ALA A 415 27.30 18.21 9.51
CA ALA A 415 25.85 18.06 9.45
C ALA A 415 25.15 19.35 9.93
N PRO A 416 24.24 19.93 9.12
CA PRO A 416 23.57 21.15 9.51
C PRO A 416 22.52 20.86 10.60
N ALA A 417 22.67 21.49 11.77
CA ALA A 417 21.77 21.28 12.91
C ALA A 417 20.46 22.06 12.77
N VAL A 418 19.33 21.45 13.17
CA VAL A 418 18.06 22.19 13.25
C VAL A 418 18.09 23.17 14.39
N THR A 419 17.65 24.39 14.10
CA THR A 419 17.51 25.48 15.04
C THR A 419 16.08 26.01 15.00
N TYR A 420 15.53 26.36 16.16
CA TYR A 420 14.28 27.11 16.28
C TYR A 420 14.61 28.58 16.58
N ASP A 421 14.13 29.47 15.71
CA ASP A 421 14.23 30.92 15.91
C ASP A 421 13.02 31.42 16.71
N GLU A 422 13.24 31.87 17.95
CA GLU A 422 12.17 32.36 18.82
C GLU A 422 11.53 33.67 18.34
N GLU A 423 12.25 34.47 17.54
CA GLU A 423 11.72 35.75 17.03
C GLU A 423 10.76 35.54 15.85
N THR A 424 11.08 34.58 14.98
CA THR A 424 10.29 34.31 13.76
C THR A 424 9.31 33.14 13.94
N GLY A 425 9.54 32.27 14.93
CA GLY A 425 8.76 31.05 15.15
C GLY A 425 9.04 29.94 14.15
N LEU A 426 10.17 30.01 13.43
CA LEU A 426 10.50 29.10 12.33
C LEU A 426 11.60 28.09 12.73
N TYR A 427 11.49 26.90 12.15
CA TYR A 427 12.51 25.86 12.23
C TYR A 427 13.38 25.92 10.99
N PHE A 428 14.71 25.90 11.15
CA PHE A 428 15.62 25.96 10.01
C PHE A 428 16.91 25.18 10.25
N ILE A 429 17.59 24.80 9.16
CA ILE A 429 18.97 24.34 9.18
C ILE A 429 19.86 25.37 8.47
N GLN A 430 21.08 25.58 8.98
CA GLN A 430 22.05 26.50 8.37
C GLN A 430 22.94 25.72 7.39
N LEU A 431 22.84 26.02 6.10
CA LEU A 431 23.69 25.40 5.08
C LEU A 431 25.00 26.15 4.92
N SER A 432 26.08 25.41 4.64
CA SER A 432 27.32 25.99 4.12
C SER A 432 27.13 26.46 2.66
N PRO A 433 27.99 27.35 2.13
CA PRO A 433 27.93 27.73 0.71
C PRO A 433 28.07 26.55 -0.25
N GLU A 434 28.84 25.52 0.11
CA GLU A 434 29.03 24.32 -0.69
C GLU A 434 27.81 23.40 -0.65
N GLN A 435 27.20 23.23 0.53
CA GLN A 435 25.94 22.52 0.69
C GLN A 435 24.82 23.22 -0.08
N ALA A 436 24.69 24.55 0.03
CA ALA A 436 23.72 25.33 -0.73
C ALA A 436 23.93 25.23 -2.25
N ALA A 437 25.18 25.11 -2.72
CA ALA A 437 25.48 24.92 -4.14
C ALA A 437 25.06 23.53 -4.67
N ASN A 438 25.00 22.52 -3.80
CA ASN A 438 24.59 21.14 -4.11
C ASN A 438 23.20 20.77 -3.57
N TYR A 439 22.51 21.74 -2.98
CA TYR A 439 21.11 21.63 -2.56
C TYR A 439 20.21 21.62 -3.78
N LYS A 440 19.26 20.69 -3.82
CA LYS A 440 18.22 20.61 -4.85
C LYS A 440 16.87 21.04 -4.28
N SER A 441 16.40 20.34 -3.26
CA SER A 441 15.12 20.62 -2.60
C SER A 441 15.17 20.16 -1.15
N GLY A 442 14.16 20.52 -0.36
CA GLY A 442 14.03 20.09 1.01
C GLY A 442 12.60 19.75 1.34
N GLN A 443 12.44 18.99 2.42
CA GLN A 443 11.15 18.57 2.94
C GLN A 443 11.20 18.71 4.45
N TYR A 444 10.04 18.91 5.08
CA TYR A 444 9.92 18.76 6.51
C TYR A 444 8.79 17.80 6.86
N TYR A 445 8.98 17.11 7.97
CA TYR A 445 8.07 16.12 8.51
C TYR A 445 7.66 16.55 9.90
N VAL A 446 6.40 16.32 10.23
CA VAL A 446 5.86 16.45 11.58
C VAL A 446 5.53 15.04 12.07
N LEU A 447 6.18 14.67 13.16
CA LEU A 447 6.12 13.34 13.75
C LEU A 447 5.43 13.42 15.11
N SER A 448 4.54 12.48 15.41
CA SER A 448 3.95 12.29 16.73
C SER A 448 4.69 11.16 17.44
N PRO A 449 5.18 11.34 18.67
CA PRO A 449 5.72 10.23 19.44
C PRO A 449 4.59 9.24 19.73
N VAL A 450 4.89 7.94 19.60
CA VAL A 450 4.02 6.85 20.07
C VAL A 450 4.46 6.47 21.47
N TRP A 451 5.66 5.90 21.60
CA TRP A 451 6.28 5.56 22.87
C TRP A 451 7.78 5.32 22.69
N GLY A 452 8.61 5.74 23.65
CA GLY A 452 10.07 5.63 23.52
C GLY A 452 10.59 6.43 22.33
N GLU A 453 11.32 5.76 21.43
CA GLU A 453 11.80 6.33 20.17
C GLU A 453 10.99 5.87 18.95
N GLU A 454 9.74 5.44 19.17
CA GLU A 454 8.79 5.12 18.11
C GLU A 454 7.95 6.35 17.76
N TYR A 455 7.91 6.68 16.47
CA TYR A 455 7.22 7.86 15.96
C TYR A 455 6.27 7.52 14.82
N MET A 456 5.16 8.24 14.74
CA MET A 456 4.19 8.17 13.63
C MET A 456 4.31 9.42 12.76
N LEU A 457 4.35 9.25 11.44
CA LEU A 457 4.32 10.37 10.50
C LEU A 457 2.91 10.96 10.42
N VAL A 458 2.79 12.25 10.73
CA VAL A 458 1.52 12.98 10.74
C VAL A 458 1.37 13.91 9.54
N TYR A 459 2.46 14.55 9.14
CA TYR A 459 2.44 15.53 8.05
C TYR A 459 3.80 15.61 7.38
N MET A 460 3.80 15.68 6.05
CA MET A 460 5.00 15.92 5.22
C MET A 460 4.71 17.07 4.27
N SER A 461 5.68 17.95 4.06
CA SER A 461 5.59 18.96 3.02
C SER A 461 6.95 19.38 2.48
N SER A 462 6.98 19.72 1.19
CA SER A 462 8.15 20.35 0.56
C SER A 462 8.10 21.88 0.61
N ASP A 463 7.20 22.47 1.39
CA ASP A 463 7.13 23.92 1.60
C ASP A 463 8.27 24.40 2.50
N VAL A 464 9.45 24.48 1.91
CA VAL A 464 10.68 24.97 2.54
C VAL A 464 11.25 26.16 1.76
N THR A 465 11.88 27.09 2.47
CA THR A 465 12.51 28.27 1.86
C THR A 465 13.99 28.30 2.18
N LEU A 466 14.86 28.32 1.16
CA LEU A 466 16.26 28.68 1.35
C LEU A 466 16.42 30.19 1.17
N ASP A 467 16.81 30.90 2.23
CA ASP A 467 16.97 32.37 2.19
C ASP A 467 18.37 32.83 1.74
N GLU A 468 18.56 34.15 1.64
CA GLU A 468 19.84 34.76 1.21
C GLU A 468 20.97 34.50 2.22
N GLU A 469 20.64 34.20 3.48
CA GLU A 469 21.58 33.81 4.53
C GLU A 469 21.86 32.30 4.57
N LEU A 470 21.38 31.53 3.58
CA LEU A 470 21.52 30.08 3.45
C LEU A 470 20.85 29.29 4.59
N ARG A 471 19.79 29.85 5.19
CA ARG A 471 18.92 29.13 6.12
C ARG A 471 17.83 28.44 5.33
N LEU A 472 17.77 27.11 5.42
CA LEU A 472 16.67 26.33 4.87
C LEU A 472 15.58 26.21 5.93
N GLN A 473 14.50 26.94 5.75
CA GLN A 473 13.41 27.13 6.70
C GLN A 473 12.22 26.22 6.36
N ALA A 474 11.66 25.54 7.35
CA ALA A 474 10.39 24.83 7.22
C ALA A 474 9.22 25.81 7.41
N ASN A 475 8.38 25.99 6.39
CA ASN A 475 7.24 26.92 6.42
C ASN A 475 6.03 26.31 7.15
N PHE A 476 6.25 25.68 8.30
CA PHE A 476 5.20 25.03 9.07
C PHE A 476 4.26 26.05 9.70
N ASN A 477 2.97 25.98 9.35
CA ASN A 477 1.95 26.92 9.80
C ASN A 477 1.03 26.37 10.92
N GLY A 478 1.35 25.20 11.49
CA GLY A 478 0.55 24.58 12.54
C GLY A 478 -0.76 23.94 12.06
N LYS A 479 -0.93 23.67 10.75
CA LYS A 479 -2.15 23.06 10.19
C LYS A 479 -1.88 21.79 9.37
N THR A 480 -2.83 20.86 9.39
CA THR A 480 -2.85 19.61 8.60
C THR A 480 -4.22 19.37 7.97
N MET A 481 -4.29 18.44 7.02
CA MET A 481 -5.54 17.97 6.45
C MET A 481 -6.16 16.88 7.33
N PHE A 482 -7.46 16.92 7.48
CA PHE A 482 -8.26 15.88 8.11
C PHE A 482 -9.22 15.30 7.08
N ILE A 483 -9.34 13.97 7.06
CA ILE A 483 -10.40 13.27 6.33
C ILE A 483 -11.53 12.97 7.30
N GLN A 484 -12.76 13.26 6.88
CA GLN A 484 -13.95 13.13 7.73
C GLN A 484 -15.09 12.50 6.95
N ASN A 485 -15.96 11.75 7.64
CA ASN A 485 -17.25 11.39 7.05
C ASN A 485 -18.09 12.66 6.81
N ALA A 486 -19.01 12.62 5.85
CA ALA A 486 -19.79 13.81 5.49
C ALA A 486 -20.66 14.36 6.65
N SER A 487 -20.97 13.52 7.64
CA SER A 487 -21.70 13.91 8.87
C SER A 487 -20.80 14.56 9.93
N GLY A 488 -19.47 14.52 9.78
CA GLY A 488 -18.47 15.08 10.70
C GLY A 488 -18.28 14.31 12.02
N GLY A 489 -18.91 13.14 12.18
CA GLY A 489 -18.85 12.33 13.40
C GLY A 489 -17.56 11.52 13.56
N GLN A 490 -16.82 11.27 12.48
CA GLN A 490 -15.51 10.61 12.50
C GLN A 490 -14.50 11.45 11.70
N SER A 491 -13.26 11.54 12.20
CA SER A 491 -12.20 12.36 11.62
C SER A 491 -10.85 11.71 11.86
N VAL A 492 -9.96 11.77 10.87
CA VAL A 492 -8.59 11.29 11.01
C VAL A 492 -7.60 12.23 10.31
N VAL A 493 -6.36 12.28 10.78
CA VAL A 493 -5.24 12.93 10.07
C VAL A 493 -4.51 11.83 9.30
N PRO A 494 -4.64 11.76 7.97
CA PRO A 494 -4.05 10.69 7.18
C PRO A 494 -2.54 10.84 7.00
N LEU A 495 -1.86 9.73 6.67
CA LEU A 495 -0.51 9.76 6.10
C LEU A 495 -0.56 10.41 4.71
N MET A 496 0.04 11.58 4.54
CA MET A 496 0.00 12.32 3.28
C MET A 496 1.37 12.34 2.60
N GLN A 497 1.40 11.97 1.32
CA GLN A 497 2.57 12.06 0.46
C GLN A 497 2.41 13.22 -0.54
N GLU A 498 3.09 14.34 -0.31
CA GLU A 498 3.12 15.45 -1.27
C GLU A 498 3.82 14.99 -2.56
N LYS A 499 3.10 15.03 -3.68
CA LYS A 499 3.61 14.62 -5.00
C LYS A 499 4.04 15.80 -5.87
N GLU A 500 3.35 16.93 -5.71
CA GLU A 500 3.61 18.13 -6.51
C GLU A 500 3.10 19.38 -5.78
N ASN A 501 3.82 20.50 -5.89
CA ASN A 501 3.38 21.80 -5.39
C ASN A 501 3.66 22.88 -6.44
N ILE A 502 2.61 23.31 -7.14
CA ILE A 502 2.70 24.32 -8.20
C ILE A 502 1.84 25.51 -7.80
N GLY A 503 2.47 26.69 -7.70
CA GLY A 503 1.77 27.95 -7.43
C GLY A 503 0.99 27.97 -6.12
N GLY A 504 1.49 27.25 -5.09
CA GLY A 504 0.85 27.17 -3.77
C GLY A 504 -0.31 26.17 -3.69
N ILE A 505 -0.53 25.36 -4.72
CA ILE A 505 -1.46 24.23 -4.68
C ILE A 505 -0.64 22.95 -4.56
N ALA A 506 -0.67 22.34 -3.38
CA ALA A 506 0.02 21.09 -3.09
C ALA A 506 -0.93 19.91 -3.31
N SER A 507 -0.52 18.94 -4.12
CA SER A 507 -1.24 17.71 -4.43
C SER A 507 -0.64 16.56 -3.63
N TYR A 508 -1.50 15.75 -3.03
CA TYR A 508 -1.15 14.66 -2.12
C TYR A 508 -1.76 13.35 -2.60
N GLN A 509 -0.99 12.27 -2.43
CA GLN A 509 -1.49 10.90 -2.41
C GLN A 509 -1.57 10.42 -0.95
N ILE A 510 -2.66 9.73 -0.63
CA ILE A 510 -2.92 9.20 0.72
C ILE A 510 -3.15 7.70 0.60
N PRO A 511 -2.20 6.86 1.03
CA PRO A 511 -2.35 5.42 1.00
C PRO A 511 -3.58 4.96 1.79
N MET A 512 -4.33 4.03 1.21
CA MET A 512 -5.54 3.46 1.78
C MET A 512 -5.74 2.01 1.32
N VAL A 513 -6.70 1.33 1.94
CA VAL A 513 -7.31 0.10 1.41
C VAL A 513 -8.79 0.36 1.17
N LEU A 514 -9.33 -0.15 0.06
CA LEU A 514 -10.76 -0.14 -0.25
C LEU A 514 -11.30 -1.56 -0.16
N ASP A 515 -12.53 -1.73 0.36
CA ASP A 515 -13.20 -3.02 0.35
C ASP A 515 -14.70 -2.94 0.01
N ARG A 516 -15.24 -4.07 -0.46
CA ARG A 516 -16.66 -4.23 -0.75
C ARG A 516 -17.12 -5.68 -0.75
N ASN A 517 -18.41 -5.86 -0.51
CA ASN A 517 -19.12 -7.09 -0.83
C ASN A 517 -19.54 -7.09 -2.31
N THR A 518 -19.18 -8.14 -3.03
CA THR A 518 -19.54 -8.34 -4.43
C THR A 518 -21.00 -8.80 -4.58
N PRO A 519 -21.71 -8.43 -5.67
CA PRO A 519 -23.09 -8.87 -5.90
C PRO A 519 -23.28 -10.40 -5.93
N GLU A 520 -22.22 -11.15 -6.23
CA GLU A 520 -22.20 -12.61 -6.26
C GLU A 520 -22.01 -13.25 -4.86
N GLY A 521 -21.87 -12.45 -3.80
CA GLY A 521 -21.70 -12.91 -2.42
C GLY A 521 -20.25 -13.20 -2.01
N GLY A 522 -19.27 -12.70 -2.75
CA GLY A 522 -17.84 -12.70 -2.36
C GLY A 522 -17.38 -11.36 -1.78
N TYR A 523 -16.13 -11.27 -1.34
CA TYR A 523 -15.48 -10.07 -0.78
C TYR A 523 -14.30 -9.64 -1.66
N GLU A 524 -14.14 -8.34 -1.90
CA GLU A 524 -13.03 -7.75 -2.67
C GLU A 524 -12.35 -6.68 -1.82
N SER A 525 -11.01 -6.69 -1.78
CA SER A 525 -10.19 -5.68 -1.11
C SER A 525 -8.99 -5.32 -1.99
N VAL A 526 -8.65 -4.02 -2.07
CA VAL A 526 -7.53 -3.53 -2.90
C VAL A 526 -6.81 -2.37 -2.22
N GLY A 527 -5.49 -2.30 -2.38
CA GLY A 527 -4.71 -1.10 -2.06
C GLY A 527 -5.07 0.05 -3.01
N ALA A 528 -5.08 1.27 -2.51
CA ALA A 528 -5.39 2.46 -3.29
C ALA A 528 -4.75 3.71 -2.68
N ASN A 529 -4.82 4.82 -3.42
CA ASN A 529 -4.39 6.13 -2.96
C ASN A 529 -5.51 7.16 -3.15
N LEU A 530 -5.82 7.95 -2.11
CA LEU A 530 -6.73 9.09 -2.21
C LEU A 530 -5.94 10.23 -2.81
N LEU A 531 -6.51 10.87 -3.83
CA LEU A 531 -5.96 12.11 -4.36
C LEU A 531 -6.60 13.28 -3.63
N ALA A 532 -5.78 14.19 -3.13
CA ALA A 532 -6.24 15.38 -2.43
C ALA A 532 -5.36 16.58 -2.73
N GLU A 533 -5.90 17.77 -2.57
CA GLU A 533 -5.17 19.03 -2.74
C GLU A 533 -5.36 19.93 -1.54
N ILE A 534 -4.31 20.70 -1.21
CA ILE A 534 -4.36 21.82 -0.30
C ILE A 534 -3.95 23.08 -1.06
N ASN A 535 -4.85 24.04 -1.15
CA ASN A 535 -4.50 25.39 -1.60
C ASN A 535 -3.92 26.16 -0.40
N LYS A 536 -2.60 26.34 -0.38
CA LYS A 536 -1.87 26.99 0.71
C LYS A 536 -2.20 28.48 0.83
N HIS A 537 -2.72 29.12 -0.22
CA HIS A 537 -3.14 30.52 -0.20
C HIS A 537 -4.52 30.73 0.42
N THR A 538 -5.47 29.83 0.17
CA THR A 538 -6.85 29.94 0.69
C THR A 538 -7.08 29.12 1.96
N GLY A 539 -6.23 28.13 2.23
CA GLY A 539 -6.42 27.15 3.30
C GLY A 539 -7.53 26.14 2.99
N GLU A 540 -7.94 26.00 1.72
CA GLU A 540 -8.95 25.03 1.31
C GLU A 540 -8.29 23.67 1.03
N ALA A 541 -8.85 22.60 1.60
CA ALA A 541 -8.49 21.23 1.26
C ALA A 541 -9.67 20.54 0.58
N ARG A 542 -9.39 19.69 -0.40
CA ARG A 542 -10.41 18.92 -1.12
C ARG A 542 -9.88 17.58 -1.57
N ILE A 543 -10.78 16.61 -1.68
CA ILE A 543 -10.52 15.32 -2.33
C ILE A 543 -10.73 15.53 -3.83
N THR A 544 -9.79 15.06 -4.64
CA THR A 544 -9.77 15.25 -6.10
C THR A 544 -10.02 13.95 -6.88
N GLY A 545 -9.95 12.80 -6.22
CA GLY A 545 -10.16 11.49 -6.83
C GLY A 545 -9.53 10.37 -6.00
N ALA A 546 -9.43 9.19 -6.59
CA ALA A 546 -8.70 8.05 -6.04
C ALA A 546 -8.16 7.18 -7.18
N ILE A 547 -7.01 6.54 -6.95
CA ILE A 547 -6.36 5.60 -7.86
C ILE A 547 -6.12 4.27 -7.13
N ARG A 548 -6.17 3.14 -7.82
CA ARG A 548 -5.83 1.83 -7.22
C ARG A 548 -4.31 1.63 -7.27
N ASP A 549 -3.79 0.91 -6.28
CA ASP A 549 -2.38 0.51 -6.24
C ASP A 549 -2.10 -0.55 -7.29
N ASP A 550 -0.84 -0.59 -7.73
CA ASP A 550 -0.40 -1.48 -8.76
C ASP A 550 0.01 -2.85 -8.20
N VAL A 551 -0.54 -3.92 -8.78
CA VAL A 551 -0.03 -5.28 -8.54
C VAL A 551 1.20 -5.46 -9.42
N LEU A 552 2.28 -5.99 -8.84
CA LEU A 552 3.55 -6.26 -9.54
C LEU A 552 3.32 -6.90 -10.92
N GLY A 553 3.70 -6.18 -11.99
CA GLY A 553 3.65 -6.66 -13.37
C GLY A 553 2.73 -5.88 -14.33
N ASP A 554 1.84 -5.00 -13.83
CA ASP A 554 1.00 -4.17 -14.70
C ASP A 554 1.72 -2.87 -15.14
N MET A 555 1.70 -2.50 -16.43
CA MET A 555 2.12 -1.15 -16.83
C MET A 555 1.04 -0.13 -16.45
N MET A 556 1.46 1.01 -15.91
CA MET A 556 0.56 1.95 -15.24
C MET A 556 0.09 3.07 -16.19
N GLY A 557 -1.10 3.64 -15.93
CA GLY A 557 -1.45 4.92 -16.57
C GLY A 557 -2.93 5.28 -16.71
N LYS A 558 -3.90 4.37 -16.67
CA LYS A 558 -5.33 4.68 -16.89
C LYS A 558 -6.25 4.33 -15.71
N ARG A 559 -5.75 4.41 -14.48
CA ARG A 559 -6.46 3.93 -13.28
C ARG A 559 -7.16 5.06 -12.54
N ASP A 560 -8.46 5.19 -12.75
CA ASP A 560 -9.36 5.93 -11.86
C ASP A 560 -10.24 4.94 -11.09
N THR A 561 -10.44 5.14 -9.78
CA THR A 561 -11.46 4.39 -9.04
C THR A 561 -12.58 5.30 -8.56
N ASP A 562 -13.81 4.89 -8.87
CA ASP A 562 -15.01 5.52 -8.32
C ASP A 562 -15.23 4.97 -6.90
N LEU A 563 -15.05 5.84 -5.90
CA LEU A 563 -15.27 5.51 -4.49
C LEU A 563 -16.73 5.10 -4.19
N ALA A 564 -17.71 5.47 -5.03
CA ALA A 564 -19.10 5.06 -4.86
C ALA A 564 -19.33 3.57 -5.17
N LEU A 565 -18.36 2.87 -5.77
CA LEU A 565 -18.42 1.43 -6.05
C LEU A 565 -17.92 0.57 -4.89
N TRP A 566 -17.53 1.19 -3.76
CA TRP A 566 -16.90 0.55 -2.61
C TRP A 566 -17.72 0.79 -1.34
N ASP A 567 -17.62 -0.16 -0.40
CA ASP A 567 -18.36 -0.09 0.87
C ASP A 567 -17.56 0.69 1.92
N ASN A 568 -16.26 0.40 2.05
CA ASN A 568 -15.40 1.00 3.06
C ASN A 568 -14.06 1.51 2.49
N ILE A 569 -13.49 2.48 3.21
CA ILE A 569 -12.13 2.98 3.06
C ILE A 569 -11.39 2.87 4.39
N HIS A 570 -10.15 2.36 4.34
CA HIS A 570 -9.28 2.17 5.50
C HIS A 570 -8.00 3.00 5.32
N PHE A 571 -7.72 3.87 6.27
CA PHE A 571 -6.44 4.58 6.35
C PHE A 571 -5.51 3.84 7.30
N THR A 572 -4.36 3.40 6.80
CA THR A 572 -3.34 2.70 7.58
C THR A 572 -2.24 3.66 8.02
N TYR A 573 -1.85 3.60 9.29
CA TYR A 573 -0.74 4.35 9.85
C TYR A 573 0.35 3.39 10.29
N ASN A 574 1.55 3.61 9.82
CA ASN A 574 2.73 2.92 10.31
C ASN A 574 3.50 3.88 11.23
N SER A 575 3.98 3.35 12.34
CA SER A 575 5.01 3.99 13.14
C SER A 575 6.37 3.39 12.78
N SER A 576 7.43 4.11 13.12
CA SER A 576 8.81 3.69 12.86
C SER A 576 9.70 4.11 14.01
N TYR A 577 10.69 3.26 14.31
CA TYR A 577 11.70 3.56 15.31
C TYR A 577 12.73 4.51 14.72
N LEU A 578 13.12 5.51 15.50
CA LEU A 578 14.26 6.36 15.21
C LEU A 578 15.47 5.47 14.90
N THR A 579 16.00 5.57 13.69
CA THR A 579 17.03 4.65 13.20
C THR A 579 18.29 5.41 12.84
N ARG A 580 19.43 4.88 13.30
CA ARG A 580 20.75 5.44 13.06
C ARG A 580 21.64 4.43 12.35
N ASP A 581 22.60 4.92 11.58
CA ASP A 581 23.67 4.11 11.01
C ASP A 581 24.69 3.68 12.07
N GLN A 582 25.75 2.97 11.66
CA GLN A 582 26.78 2.46 12.56
C GLN A 582 27.64 3.58 13.17
N GLU A 583 27.67 4.74 12.54
CA GLU A 583 28.35 5.96 12.97
C GLU A 583 27.49 6.81 13.93
N GLY A 584 26.22 6.43 14.13
CA GLY A 584 25.26 7.11 15.02
C GLY A 584 24.49 8.25 14.36
N GLN A 585 24.59 8.40 13.03
CA GLN A 585 23.89 9.43 12.27
C GLN A 585 22.46 8.99 11.99
N LEU A 586 21.53 9.92 12.08
CA LEU A 586 20.12 9.65 11.80
C LEU A 586 19.92 9.32 10.32
N LEU A 587 19.28 8.19 10.04
CA LEU A 587 18.91 7.83 8.68
C LEU A 587 17.73 8.69 8.18
N PRO A 588 17.56 8.83 6.86
CA PRO A 588 16.34 9.40 6.29
C PRO A 588 15.08 8.73 6.83
N LEU A 589 13.98 9.47 7.00
CA LEU A 589 12.74 8.91 7.57
C LEU A 589 12.24 7.66 6.84
N GLY A 590 12.38 7.61 5.50
CA GLY A 590 12.03 6.41 4.70
C GLY A 590 12.90 5.18 4.98
N ASP A 591 14.06 5.39 5.63
CA ASP A 591 15.02 4.36 6.02
C ASP A 591 14.94 3.92 7.48
N TRP A 592 13.95 4.42 8.20
CA TRP A 592 13.71 3.99 9.58
C TRP A 592 13.13 2.57 9.63
N SER A 593 13.46 1.86 10.71
CA SER A 593 12.86 0.56 11.03
C SER A 593 11.37 0.73 11.26
N SER A 594 10.55 0.10 10.43
CA SER A 594 9.10 0.05 10.66
C SER A 594 8.79 -0.70 11.96
N ALA A 595 7.77 -0.23 12.68
CA ALA A 595 7.22 -0.93 13.84
C ALA A 595 6.16 -1.96 13.41
N ASP A 596 5.92 -2.96 14.24
CA ASP A 596 5.20 -4.18 13.86
C ASP A 596 3.67 -4.03 13.77
N THR A 597 3.10 -2.91 14.24
CA THR A 597 1.65 -2.75 14.40
C THR A 597 1.14 -1.54 13.59
N PRO A 598 0.48 -1.77 12.43
CA PRO A 598 -0.21 -0.71 11.73
C PRO A 598 -1.49 -0.33 12.49
N TRP A 599 -1.76 0.97 12.61
CA TRP A 599 -3.04 1.48 13.10
C TRP A 599 -3.98 1.67 11.93
N VAL A 600 -5.27 1.40 12.11
CA VAL A 600 -6.26 1.50 11.03
C VAL A 600 -7.43 2.38 11.45
N SER A 601 -7.83 3.30 10.59
CA SER A 601 -9.08 4.05 10.71
C SER A 601 -9.99 3.75 9.54
N THR A 602 -11.21 3.28 9.82
CA THR A 602 -12.18 2.84 8.82
C THR A 602 -13.33 3.84 8.70
N PHE A 603 -13.72 4.16 7.46
CA PHE A 603 -14.90 4.97 7.15
C PHE A 603 -15.80 4.22 6.17
N ALA A 604 -17.11 4.25 6.42
CA ALA A 604 -18.09 3.79 5.44
C ALA A 604 -18.24 4.84 4.33
N LEU A 605 -18.12 4.42 3.07
CA LEU A 605 -18.17 5.32 1.91
C LEU A 605 -19.60 5.72 1.51
N ARG A 606 -20.61 4.99 1.99
CA ARG A 606 -22.04 5.27 1.70
C ARG A 606 -22.47 6.71 1.99
N ASP A 607 -21.87 7.31 3.02
CA ASP A 607 -22.21 8.66 3.50
C ASP A 607 -21.32 9.73 2.85
N GLY A 608 -20.30 9.31 2.09
CA GLY A 608 -19.28 10.17 1.50
C GLY A 608 -18.21 10.63 2.50
N ILE A 609 -17.07 11.05 1.96
CA ILE A 609 -15.94 11.59 2.71
C ILE A 609 -15.58 12.99 2.22
N THR A 610 -15.02 13.79 3.11
CA THR A 610 -14.57 15.17 2.83
C THR A 610 -13.21 15.42 3.44
N ALA A 611 -12.51 16.43 2.91
CA ALA A 611 -11.25 16.91 3.47
C ALA A 611 -11.43 18.31 4.06
N ARG A 612 -10.75 18.59 5.17
CA ARG A 612 -10.61 19.96 5.72
C ARG A 612 -9.17 20.24 6.09
N TYR A 613 -8.72 21.48 5.96
CA TYR A 613 -7.43 21.93 6.46
C TYR A 613 -7.62 22.69 7.77
N GLY A 614 -6.96 22.27 8.85
CA GLY A 614 -7.16 22.86 10.17
C GLY A 614 -5.99 22.65 11.11
N ASP A 615 -6.05 23.27 12.28
CA ASP A 615 -4.97 23.23 13.27
C ASP A 615 -4.77 21.83 13.85
N PHE A 616 -3.52 21.48 14.17
CA PHE A 616 -3.22 20.29 14.99
C PHE A 616 -3.86 20.43 16.37
N GLN A 617 -4.28 19.31 16.95
CA GLN A 617 -4.73 19.27 18.34
C GLN A 617 -3.66 18.56 19.18
N GLY A 618 -2.87 19.33 19.94
CA GLY A 618 -1.82 18.85 20.84
C GLY A 618 -1.10 20.00 21.56
N GLY A 619 -0.43 19.72 22.67
CA GLY A 619 0.37 20.65 23.48
C GLY A 619 1.87 20.70 23.10
N ASP A 620 2.65 21.45 23.88
CA ASP A 620 4.11 21.58 23.71
C ASP A 620 4.81 20.22 23.84
N GLY A 621 5.59 19.83 22.82
CA GLY A 621 6.36 18.58 22.83
C GLY A 621 5.58 17.34 22.37
N ASP A 622 4.31 17.49 22.00
CA ASP A 622 3.49 16.41 21.45
C ASP A 622 3.81 16.10 19.97
N PHE A 623 4.60 16.97 19.32
CA PHE A 623 5.05 16.77 17.95
C PHE A 623 6.53 17.14 17.80
N TYR A 624 7.17 16.60 16.79
CA TYR A 624 8.56 16.87 16.43
C TYR A 624 8.66 17.27 14.96
N VAL A 625 9.54 18.22 14.66
CA VAL A 625 9.91 18.57 13.28
C VAL A 625 11.22 17.88 12.92
N LEU A 626 11.24 17.29 11.73
CA LEU A 626 12.42 16.78 11.05
C LEU A 626 12.55 17.54 9.73
N ILE A 627 13.72 18.09 9.39
CA ILE A 627 13.97 18.71 8.09
C ILE A 627 14.89 17.78 7.31
N SER A 628 14.51 17.42 6.09
CA SER A 628 15.37 16.68 5.18
C SER A 628 15.81 17.52 4.00
N VAL A 629 17.06 17.32 3.60
CA VAL A 629 17.65 17.87 2.40
C VAL A 629 17.73 16.77 1.35
N ILE A 630 17.38 17.12 0.13
CA ILE A 630 17.59 16.32 -1.06
C ILE A 630 18.70 17.03 -1.86
N ASP A 631 19.81 16.34 -2.07
CA ASP A 631 20.93 16.86 -2.85
C ASP A 631 20.67 16.72 -4.36
N THR A 632 21.58 17.25 -5.17
CA THR A 632 21.47 17.20 -6.64
C THR A 632 21.61 15.81 -7.26
N GLN A 633 22.08 14.81 -6.49
CA GLN A 633 22.10 13.40 -6.87
C GLN A 633 20.93 12.61 -6.27
N MET A 634 19.93 13.31 -5.73
CA MET A 634 18.74 12.72 -5.11
C MET A 634 19.05 11.87 -3.86
N ASN A 635 20.17 12.11 -3.19
CA ASN A 635 20.40 11.54 -1.86
C ASN A 635 19.66 12.38 -0.82
N VAL A 636 19.01 11.71 0.11
CA VAL A 636 18.23 12.33 1.18
C VAL A 636 19.04 12.30 2.47
N TYR A 637 19.02 13.41 3.20
CA TYR A 637 19.65 13.54 4.52
C TYR A 637 18.65 14.17 5.46
N SER A 638 18.50 13.60 6.65
CA SER A 638 17.61 14.15 7.67
C SER A 638 18.39 14.79 8.80
N SER A 639 17.88 15.91 9.28
CA SER A 639 18.36 16.57 10.48
C SER A 639 17.97 15.79 11.74
N GLU A 640 18.50 16.15 12.91
CA GLU A 640 17.93 15.68 14.18
C GLU A 640 16.49 16.20 14.39
N LEU A 641 15.74 15.52 15.28
CA LEU A 641 14.39 15.96 15.64
C LEU A 641 14.41 17.14 16.61
N ILE A 642 13.50 18.10 16.42
CA ILE A 642 13.27 19.19 17.35
C ILE A 642 11.80 19.21 17.80
N PRO A 643 11.49 19.31 19.11
CA PRO A 643 10.13 19.43 19.59
C PRO A 643 9.43 20.67 19.01
N VAL A 644 8.17 20.50 18.59
CA VAL A 644 7.31 21.61 18.20
C VAL A 644 6.94 22.41 19.45
N LYS A 645 7.31 23.69 19.49
CA LYS A 645 6.82 24.65 20.49
C LYS A 645 5.41 25.12 20.06
N SER A 646 4.38 24.84 20.86
CA SER A 646 3.00 25.22 20.58
C SER A 646 2.70 26.68 20.99
N GLN A 647 1.60 27.23 20.45
CA GLN A 647 0.92 28.41 20.97
C GLN A 647 -0.47 28.10 21.57
N VAL A 648 -0.85 26.84 21.81
CA VAL A 648 -2.20 26.49 22.28
C VAL A 648 -2.16 25.30 23.22
N SER A 649 -2.86 25.43 24.36
CA SER A 649 -3.08 24.37 25.34
C SER A 649 -3.84 23.18 24.74
N ALA A 650 -3.33 21.97 24.99
CA ALA A 650 -3.98 20.71 24.64
C ALA A 650 -5.46 20.67 25.09
N PRO A 651 -6.38 20.11 24.28
CA PRO A 651 -7.71 19.80 24.76
C PRO A 651 -7.63 18.67 25.80
N GLU A 652 -8.51 18.75 26.80
CA GLU A 652 -8.69 17.71 27.79
C GLU A 652 -9.04 16.38 27.11
N THR A 653 -8.35 15.31 27.53
CA THR A 653 -8.68 13.91 27.22
C THR A 653 -10.19 13.71 27.35
N PRO A 654 -10.87 13.11 26.36
CA PRO A 654 -12.31 12.90 26.46
C PRO A 654 -12.65 12.12 27.74
N GLU A 655 -13.63 12.62 28.49
CA GLU A 655 -14.17 11.91 29.66
C GLU A 655 -14.65 10.52 29.23
N LYS A 656 -14.29 9.50 30.03
CA LYS A 656 -14.76 8.13 29.86
C LYS A 656 -16.29 8.12 29.69
N PRO A 657 -16.85 7.31 28.77
CA PRO A 657 -18.29 7.07 28.75
C PRO A 657 -18.73 6.63 30.15
N GLN A 658 -19.73 7.30 30.72
CA GLN A 658 -20.23 6.97 32.04
C GLN A 658 -20.89 5.59 32.00
N ALA A 659 -20.40 4.65 32.81
CA ALA A 659 -20.97 3.31 32.91
C ALA A 659 -22.47 3.38 33.27
N MET A 660 -23.28 2.54 32.63
CA MET A 660 -24.70 2.49 32.88
C MET A 660 -24.98 1.80 34.21
N GLN A 661 -25.59 2.52 35.16
CA GLN A 661 -26.00 1.94 36.45
C GLN A 661 -27.46 1.50 36.44
N VAL A 662 -27.69 0.27 36.89
CA VAL A 662 -29.02 -0.37 36.95
C VAL A 662 -29.21 -1.02 38.33
N ASP A 663 -30.24 -0.61 39.05
CA ASP A 663 -30.65 -1.31 40.27
C ASP A 663 -31.57 -2.49 39.89
N PHE A 664 -31.13 -3.72 40.13
CA PHE A 664 -31.87 -4.92 39.74
C PHE A 664 -31.75 -6.03 40.78
N SER A 665 -32.85 -6.67 41.14
CA SER A 665 -32.90 -7.68 42.20
C SER A 665 -33.61 -8.95 41.74
N MET A 666 -33.49 -10.03 42.54
CA MET A 666 -34.24 -11.27 42.32
C MET A 666 -35.78 -11.07 42.34
N GLU A 667 -36.27 -9.95 42.89
CA GLU A 667 -37.69 -9.62 42.98
C GLU A 667 -38.19 -8.69 41.85
N SER A 668 -37.28 -8.21 40.98
CA SER A 668 -37.62 -7.34 39.84
C SER A 668 -38.57 -8.08 38.88
N GLN A 669 -39.72 -7.46 38.57
CA GLN A 669 -40.74 -8.08 37.70
C GLN A 669 -40.71 -7.58 36.24
N GLU A 670 -40.06 -6.46 35.95
CA GLU A 670 -39.88 -5.94 34.60
C GLU A 670 -38.42 -5.99 34.18
N PRO A 671 -38.12 -6.39 32.93
CA PRO A 671 -36.76 -6.34 32.40
C PRO A 671 -36.18 -4.92 32.44
N ALA A 672 -34.89 -4.82 32.76
CA ALA A 672 -34.17 -3.56 32.65
C ALA A 672 -33.53 -3.44 31.27
N LEU A 673 -33.93 -2.43 30.49
CA LEU A 673 -33.26 -2.10 29.24
C LEU A 673 -31.83 -1.64 29.54
N LEU A 674 -30.84 -2.33 28.97
CA LEU A 674 -29.42 -2.00 29.12
C LEU A 674 -28.91 -1.20 27.93
N MET A 675 -29.32 -1.55 26.71
CA MET A 675 -28.79 -0.92 25.51
C MET A 675 -29.84 -0.92 24.41
N GLU A 676 -29.91 0.20 23.67
CA GLU A 676 -30.54 0.26 22.37
C GLU A 676 -29.61 1.04 21.44
N ASP A 677 -28.72 0.32 20.75
CA ASP A 677 -27.70 0.90 19.89
C ASP A 677 -27.60 0.11 18.58
N ARG A 678 -27.41 0.81 17.47
CA ARG A 678 -27.19 0.22 16.12
C ARG A 678 -28.17 -0.90 15.75
N GLY A 679 -29.43 -0.80 16.18
CA GLY A 679 -30.45 -1.82 15.89
C GLY A 679 -30.37 -3.08 16.76
N ILE A 680 -29.50 -3.13 17.76
CA ILE A 680 -29.48 -4.16 18.80
C ILE A 680 -30.10 -3.61 20.09
N THR A 681 -31.07 -4.34 20.63
CA THR A 681 -31.66 -4.06 21.94
C THR A 681 -31.24 -5.14 22.91
N LEU A 682 -30.66 -4.78 24.06
CA LEU A 682 -30.27 -5.71 25.12
C LEU A 682 -31.01 -5.36 26.42
N SER A 683 -31.65 -6.35 27.03
CA SER A 683 -32.34 -6.19 28.32
C SER A 683 -31.94 -7.29 29.29
N LEU A 684 -31.82 -6.94 30.57
CA LEU A 684 -31.65 -7.87 31.68
C LEU A 684 -33.03 -8.30 32.19
N ASP A 685 -33.35 -9.58 32.03
CA ASP A 685 -34.66 -10.15 32.34
C ASP A 685 -34.75 -10.76 33.75
N GLY A 686 -33.61 -11.19 34.32
CA GLY A 686 -33.64 -11.92 35.58
C GLY A 686 -32.27 -12.22 36.19
N LEU A 687 -32.29 -12.51 37.49
CA LEU A 687 -31.18 -13.05 38.26
C LEU A 687 -31.62 -14.40 38.85
N ALA A 688 -30.73 -15.38 38.86
CA ALA A 688 -30.96 -16.67 39.51
C ALA A 688 -29.70 -17.11 40.27
N ALA A 689 -29.85 -17.71 41.44
CA ALA A 689 -28.74 -18.29 42.19
C ALA A 689 -29.03 -19.75 42.53
N THR A 690 -28.07 -20.62 42.26
CA THR A 690 -28.06 -22.05 42.56
C THR A 690 -26.79 -22.38 43.38
N PRO A 691 -26.73 -23.55 44.05
CA PRO A 691 -25.49 -24.00 44.69
C PRO A 691 -24.29 -24.11 43.72
N GLU A 692 -24.55 -24.22 42.42
CA GLU A 692 -23.54 -24.39 41.38
C GLU A 692 -23.13 -23.06 40.71
N ALA A 693 -24.06 -22.12 40.53
CA ALA A 693 -23.80 -20.86 39.82
C ALA A 693 -24.76 -19.71 40.22
N LEU A 694 -24.28 -18.47 40.05
CA LEU A 694 -25.09 -17.26 39.94
C LEU A 694 -25.27 -16.92 38.45
N SER A 695 -26.51 -16.77 37.99
CA SER A 695 -26.87 -16.59 36.57
C SER A 695 -27.56 -15.25 36.33
N LEU A 696 -27.14 -14.52 35.31
CA LEU A 696 -27.83 -13.34 34.77
C LEU A 696 -28.50 -13.74 33.45
N LEU A 697 -29.79 -13.44 33.31
CA LEU A 697 -30.56 -13.75 32.11
C LEU A 697 -30.82 -12.48 31.31
N PHE A 698 -30.46 -12.49 30.04
CA PHE A 698 -30.64 -11.38 29.12
C PHE A 698 -31.46 -11.78 27.90
N THR A 699 -32.16 -10.82 27.31
CA THR A 699 -32.75 -10.92 25.97
C THR A 699 -32.08 -9.90 25.06
N ALA A 700 -31.49 -10.40 23.97
CA ALA A 700 -30.97 -9.58 22.89
C ALA A 700 -31.93 -9.65 21.70
N ARG A 701 -32.24 -8.50 21.10
CA ARG A 701 -33.03 -8.38 19.88
C ARG A 701 -32.21 -7.71 18.81
N ASN A 702 -32.23 -8.29 17.62
CA ASN A 702 -31.48 -7.81 16.47
C ASN A 702 -32.45 -7.31 15.39
N ALA A 703 -32.43 -6.01 15.11
CA ALA A 703 -33.21 -5.37 14.05
C ALA A 703 -32.42 -5.20 12.74
N LEU A 704 -31.16 -5.64 12.70
CA LEU A 704 -30.30 -5.61 11.52
C LEU A 704 -30.68 -6.72 10.54
N ALA A 705 -30.18 -6.58 9.31
CA ALA A 705 -30.38 -7.53 8.22
C ALA A 705 -29.41 -8.72 8.25
N GLU A 706 -28.52 -8.78 9.22
CA GLU A 706 -27.49 -9.80 9.40
C GLU A 706 -27.50 -10.38 10.82
N GLU A 707 -26.87 -11.54 11.01
CA GLU A 707 -26.71 -12.18 12.32
C GLU A 707 -25.64 -11.46 13.14
N VAL A 708 -25.88 -11.30 14.45
CA VAL A 708 -24.92 -10.70 15.38
C VAL A 708 -24.65 -11.66 16.52
N SER A 709 -23.38 -11.93 16.78
CA SER A 709 -22.93 -12.67 17.96
C SER A 709 -22.67 -11.71 19.12
N LEU A 710 -23.18 -12.06 20.30
CA LEU A 710 -22.88 -11.42 21.57
C LEU A 710 -22.08 -12.41 22.41
N SER A 711 -20.89 -12.03 22.85
CA SER A 711 -20.09 -12.78 23.81
C SER A 711 -19.72 -11.90 24.99
N THR A 712 -19.67 -12.47 26.20
CA THR A 712 -19.14 -11.74 27.35
C THR A 712 -17.67 -11.44 27.12
N ASP A 713 -17.31 -10.17 27.24
CA ASP A 713 -15.93 -9.72 27.13
C ASP A 713 -15.22 -9.85 28.48
N TRP A 714 -15.80 -9.24 29.53
CA TRP A 714 -15.37 -9.47 30.91
C TRP A 714 -16.53 -9.29 31.89
N ALA A 715 -16.40 -9.87 33.09
CA ALA A 715 -17.33 -9.65 34.19
C ALA A 715 -16.67 -9.76 35.57
N MET A 716 -17.24 -9.08 36.56
CA MET A 716 -16.83 -9.12 37.96
C MET A 716 -18.01 -9.11 38.92
N VAL A 717 -17.81 -9.70 40.10
CA VAL A 717 -18.78 -9.69 41.22
C VAL A 717 -18.08 -9.16 42.46
N ASN A 718 -18.64 -8.12 43.09
CA ASN A 718 -18.09 -7.43 44.27
C ASN A 718 -16.60 -7.06 44.14
N GLY A 719 -16.17 -6.64 42.95
CA GLY A 719 -14.78 -6.30 42.66
C GLY A 719 -13.85 -7.49 42.42
N PHE A 720 -14.35 -8.72 42.35
CA PHE A 720 -13.57 -9.88 41.91
C PHE A 720 -13.88 -10.23 40.46
N MET A 721 -12.86 -10.24 39.62
CA MET A 721 -12.95 -10.73 38.24
C MET A 721 -13.31 -12.21 38.25
N MET A 722 -14.22 -12.58 37.37
CA MET A 722 -14.70 -13.95 37.18
C MET A 722 -14.51 -14.34 35.72
N GLU A 723 -14.49 -15.64 35.44
CA GLU A 723 -14.60 -16.17 34.07
C GLU A 723 -16.08 -16.50 33.80
N PRO A 724 -16.86 -15.56 33.20
CA PRO A 724 -18.26 -15.81 32.91
C PRO A 724 -18.40 -16.69 31.67
N THR A 725 -19.43 -17.54 31.64
CA THR A 725 -19.85 -18.18 30.39
C THR A 725 -21.08 -17.47 29.85
N GLY A 726 -20.92 -16.69 28.78
CA GLY A 726 -22.01 -15.99 28.11
C GLY A 726 -21.76 -15.83 26.61
N PHE A 727 -22.55 -16.53 25.80
CA PHE A 727 -22.54 -16.40 24.35
C PHE A 727 -23.96 -16.56 23.78
N ALA A 728 -24.32 -15.74 22.80
CA ALA A 728 -25.55 -15.89 22.03
C ALA A 728 -25.33 -15.42 20.60
N SER A 729 -25.82 -16.20 19.63
CA SER A 729 -26.00 -15.69 18.27
C SER A 729 -27.43 -15.22 18.09
N VAL A 730 -27.60 -13.98 17.60
CA VAL A 730 -28.89 -13.31 17.43
C VAL A 730 -29.18 -13.16 15.93
N PRO A 731 -30.12 -13.94 15.37
CA PRO A 731 -30.44 -13.90 13.95
C PRO A 731 -30.95 -12.52 13.50
N ALA A 732 -30.74 -12.18 12.23
CA ALA A 732 -31.29 -10.98 11.58
C ALA A 732 -32.81 -10.85 11.82
N GLY A 733 -33.26 -9.68 12.29
CA GLY A 733 -34.67 -9.43 12.65
C GLY A 733 -35.21 -10.25 13.84
N GLY A 734 -34.36 -11.04 14.51
CA GLY A 734 -34.70 -12.01 15.54
C GLY A 734 -34.38 -11.57 16.96
N SER A 735 -34.45 -12.53 17.89
CA SER A 735 -34.07 -12.34 19.29
C SER A 735 -33.48 -13.64 19.85
N ALA A 736 -32.53 -13.53 20.76
CA ALA A 736 -31.95 -14.66 21.48
C ALA A 736 -31.89 -14.37 22.98
N MET A 737 -31.96 -15.44 23.77
CA MET A 737 -31.67 -15.36 25.20
C MET A 737 -30.18 -15.65 25.43
N LEU A 738 -29.59 -14.91 26.34
CA LEU A 738 -28.21 -15.06 26.77
C LEU A 738 -28.21 -15.29 28.27
N VAL A 739 -27.50 -16.31 28.73
CA VAL A 739 -27.28 -16.57 30.15
C VAL A 739 -25.80 -16.35 30.43
N MET A 740 -25.49 -15.52 31.43
CA MET A 740 -24.15 -15.32 31.94
C MET A 740 -24.04 -16.01 33.31
N ASP A 741 -23.28 -17.09 33.38
CA ASP A 741 -23.10 -17.87 34.60
C ASP A 741 -21.77 -17.55 35.29
N PHE A 742 -21.83 -17.41 36.62
CA PHE A 742 -20.69 -17.25 37.52
C PHE A 742 -20.62 -18.47 38.44
N PRO A 743 -19.54 -19.28 38.39
CA PRO A 743 -19.44 -20.50 39.19
C PRO A 743 -19.36 -20.20 40.69
N VAL A 744 -20.16 -20.92 41.48
CA VAL A 744 -20.16 -20.83 42.95
C VAL A 744 -19.04 -21.68 43.56
N PRO A 745 -18.96 -23.01 43.34
CA PRO A 745 -17.97 -23.85 44.01
C PRO A 745 -16.55 -23.62 43.49
N ALA A 746 -15.56 -23.79 44.35
CA ALA A 746 -14.14 -23.79 43.98
C ALA A 746 -13.82 -24.99 43.07
N GLY A 747 -13.43 -24.73 41.82
CA GLY A 747 -12.86 -25.71 40.90
C GLY A 747 -11.33 -25.82 41.04
N PRO A 748 -10.70 -26.82 40.40
CA PRO A 748 -9.25 -26.94 40.32
C PRO A 748 -8.61 -25.86 39.41
N VAL A 749 -9.39 -25.27 38.50
CA VAL A 749 -9.00 -24.24 37.52
C VAL A 749 -10.09 -23.15 37.48
N GLY A 750 -9.71 -21.88 37.37
CA GLY A 750 -10.63 -20.73 37.24
C GLY A 750 -11.08 -20.09 38.57
N ALA A 751 -11.55 -18.84 38.49
CA ALA A 751 -12.07 -18.07 39.63
C ALA A 751 -13.51 -18.48 39.99
N SER A 752 -13.78 -18.74 41.27
CA SER A 752 -15.15 -18.94 41.76
C SER A 752 -15.57 -17.95 42.85
N LEU A 753 -16.89 -17.78 43.02
CA LEU A 753 -17.46 -16.95 44.09
C LEU A 753 -17.03 -17.44 45.48
N GLN A 754 -16.90 -18.75 45.66
CA GLN A 754 -16.42 -19.35 46.91
C GLN A 754 -14.95 -19.04 47.18
N GLN A 755 -14.07 -19.12 46.18
CA GLN A 755 -12.64 -18.76 46.33
C GLN A 755 -12.45 -17.27 46.61
N ALA A 756 -13.29 -16.42 46.01
CA ALA A 756 -13.33 -14.97 46.30
C ALA A 756 -13.91 -14.64 47.69
N GLY A 757 -14.47 -15.61 48.41
CA GLY A 757 -15.09 -15.41 49.72
C GLY A 757 -16.40 -14.62 49.65
N ILE A 758 -17.08 -14.61 48.51
CA ILE A 758 -18.31 -13.86 48.27
C ILE A 758 -19.52 -14.68 48.73
N THR A 759 -20.16 -14.29 49.82
CA THR A 759 -21.39 -14.94 50.33
C THR A 759 -22.68 -14.29 49.86
N GLU A 760 -22.57 -13.08 49.29
CA GLU A 760 -23.68 -12.27 48.79
C GLU A 760 -23.17 -11.40 47.64
N ALA A 761 -23.79 -11.48 46.46
CA ALA A 761 -23.49 -10.61 45.33
C ALA A 761 -24.23 -9.28 45.51
N ARG A 762 -23.48 -8.17 45.59
CA ARG A 762 -23.98 -6.81 45.81
C ARG A 762 -23.82 -5.92 44.59
N GLU A 763 -22.75 -6.14 43.85
CA GLU A 763 -22.41 -5.40 42.65
C GLU A 763 -21.91 -6.38 41.61
N ILE A 764 -22.45 -6.29 40.39
CA ILE A 764 -22.01 -7.08 39.24
C ILE A 764 -21.71 -6.10 38.12
N ARG A 765 -20.50 -6.15 37.56
CA ARG A 765 -20.11 -5.31 36.42
C ARG A 765 -19.66 -6.18 35.26
N PHE A 766 -19.98 -5.80 34.03
CA PHE A 766 -19.61 -6.58 32.83
C PHE A 766 -19.68 -5.74 31.56
N ARG A 767 -19.09 -6.28 30.48
CA ARG A 767 -19.11 -5.75 29.11
C ARG A 767 -19.34 -6.89 28.11
N PHE A 768 -19.93 -6.59 26.95
CA PHE A 768 -20.10 -7.54 25.85
C PHE A 768 -19.26 -7.14 24.63
N ALA A 769 -18.77 -8.13 23.90
CA ALA A 769 -18.23 -7.99 22.55
C ALA A 769 -19.31 -8.36 21.52
N LEU A 770 -19.30 -7.64 20.40
CA LEU A 770 -20.22 -7.81 19.27
C LEU A 770 -19.45 -8.28 18.03
N GLY A 771 -19.81 -9.44 17.52
CA GLY A 771 -19.27 -9.97 16.26
C GLY A 771 -20.32 -9.98 15.16
N PHE A 772 -19.98 -9.46 13.98
CA PHE A 772 -20.84 -9.41 12.80
C PHE A 772 -20.43 -10.51 11.80
N ALA A 773 -21.39 -10.98 11.01
CA ALA A 773 -21.18 -12.05 10.03
C ALA A 773 -20.42 -11.60 8.77
N ASP A 774 -20.05 -10.32 8.66
CA ASP A 774 -19.39 -9.71 7.50
C ASP A 774 -17.96 -10.21 7.26
N GLY A 775 -17.41 -11.05 8.13
CA GLY A 775 -16.09 -11.67 7.94
C GLY A 775 -14.94 -10.67 7.98
N SER A 776 -15.17 -9.44 8.44
CA SER A 776 -14.12 -8.47 8.67
C SER A 776 -13.21 -8.95 9.80
N LEU A 777 -12.06 -9.54 9.43
CA LEU A 777 -10.98 -9.93 10.34
C LEU A 777 -10.47 -8.78 11.22
N LEU A 778 -10.83 -7.53 10.90
CA LEU A 778 -10.29 -6.30 11.48
C LEU A 778 -11.30 -5.52 12.35
N ARG A 779 -12.49 -6.06 12.64
CA ARG A 779 -13.54 -5.32 13.36
C ARG A 779 -14.15 -6.13 14.51
N THR A 780 -13.74 -5.81 15.74
CA THR A 780 -14.43 -6.26 16.97
C THR A 780 -14.98 -5.02 17.68
N ASP A 781 -16.31 -4.89 17.78
CA ASP A 781 -16.98 -3.78 18.46
C ASP A 781 -17.33 -4.19 19.90
N TYR A 782 -17.23 -3.26 20.86
CA TYR A 782 -17.56 -3.51 22.28
C TYR A 782 -18.75 -2.64 22.73
N THR A 783 -19.51 -3.12 23.71
CA THR A 783 -20.53 -2.31 24.41
C THR A 783 -19.89 -1.38 25.44
N GLU A 784 -20.68 -0.46 26.00
CA GLU A 784 -20.31 0.24 27.24
C GLU A 784 -20.30 -0.70 28.46
N ASP A 785 -19.72 -0.24 29.58
CA ASP A 785 -19.67 -0.98 30.84
C ASP A 785 -21.03 -0.90 31.55
N PHE A 786 -21.57 -2.06 31.95
CA PHE A 786 -22.82 -2.17 32.70
C PHE A 786 -22.54 -2.45 34.18
N HIS A 787 -23.22 -1.72 35.07
CA HIS A 787 -23.11 -1.85 36.51
C HIS A 787 -24.48 -2.20 37.12
N ILE A 788 -24.61 -3.41 37.66
CA ILE A 788 -25.82 -3.86 38.35
C ILE A 788 -25.60 -3.81 39.87
N ASN A 789 -26.40 -2.99 40.56
CA ASN A 789 -26.52 -3.06 42.01
C ASN A 789 -27.60 -4.09 42.38
N THR A 790 -27.26 -5.05 43.22
CA THR A 790 -28.16 -6.15 43.61
C THR A 790 -27.94 -6.61 45.06
N GLN A 791 -28.71 -7.60 45.52
CA GLN A 791 -28.57 -8.24 46.83
C GLN A 791 -28.95 -9.72 46.71
N VAL A 792 -28.09 -10.52 46.08
CA VAL A 792 -28.34 -11.95 45.86
C VAL A 792 -27.54 -12.79 46.87
N PRO A 793 -28.19 -13.42 47.86
CA PRO A 793 -27.51 -14.32 48.80
C PRO A 793 -27.14 -15.64 48.11
N LEU A 794 -25.92 -16.14 48.33
CA LEU A 794 -25.42 -17.38 47.71
C LEU A 794 -25.54 -18.61 48.61
N GLY A 795 -26.10 -18.47 49.82
CA GLY A 795 -26.35 -19.55 50.79
C GLY A 795 -25.15 -19.94 51.66
N ASP A 796 -25.31 -20.99 52.48
CA ASP A 796 -24.25 -21.54 53.34
C ASP A 796 -23.24 -22.34 52.49
N MET A 797 -22.16 -21.69 52.07
CA MET A 797 -21.07 -22.35 51.35
C MET A 797 -20.19 -23.17 52.32
N PRO A 798 -19.75 -24.39 51.96
CA PRO A 798 -18.74 -25.12 52.74
C PRO A 798 -17.46 -24.26 52.87
N PRO A 799 -16.72 -24.33 53.99
CA PRO A 799 -15.46 -23.61 54.10
C PRO A 799 -14.49 -24.06 53.01
N VAL A 800 -13.86 -23.10 52.32
CA VAL A 800 -12.72 -23.38 51.44
C VAL A 800 -11.68 -24.13 52.28
N GLN A 801 -11.28 -25.31 51.83
CA GLN A 801 -10.26 -26.09 52.54
C GLN A 801 -8.99 -25.25 52.56
N ALA A 802 -8.45 -24.96 53.76
CA ALA A 802 -7.27 -24.11 53.88
C ALA A 802 -6.12 -24.73 53.07
N ASN A 803 -5.65 -24.02 52.04
CA ASN A 803 -4.48 -24.42 51.29
C ASN A 803 -3.27 -24.32 52.24
N PRO A 804 -2.52 -25.41 52.50
CA PRO A 804 -1.34 -25.36 53.38
C PRO A 804 -0.18 -24.55 52.77
N PHE A 805 -0.31 -24.09 51.52
CA PHE A 805 0.66 -23.27 50.82
C PHE A 805 0.72 -21.83 51.38
N GLU A 806 1.90 -21.37 51.77
CA GLU A 806 2.14 -19.96 52.11
C GLU A 806 2.30 -19.13 50.83
N PRO A 807 1.49 -18.07 50.61
CA PRO A 807 1.59 -17.26 49.40
C PRO A 807 2.96 -16.62 49.23
N VAL A 808 3.46 -16.59 47.99
CA VAL A 808 4.74 -15.96 47.62
C VAL A 808 4.48 -14.76 46.73
N THR A 809 4.89 -13.56 47.15
CA THR A 809 4.78 -12.36 46.32
C THR A 809 5.71 -12.47 45.11
N LEU A 810 5.13 -12.40 43.92
CA LEU A 810 5.86 -12.41 42.64
C LEU A 810 6.12 -10.98 42.15
N ALA A 811 5.15 -10.07 42.34
CA ALA A 811 5.27 -8.67 42.00
C ALA A 811 4.48 -7.79 42.97
N SER A 812 5.01 -6.61 43.29
CA SER A 812 4.31 -5.60 44.10
C SER A 812 4.84 -4.20 43.80
N GLY A 813 3.95 -3.24 43.56
CA GLY A 813 4.29 -1.85 43.24
C GLY A 813 3.09 -1.09 42.68
N ASP A 814 3.04 0.23 42.88
CA ASP A 814 2.00 1.15 42.34
C ASP A 814 0.55 0.70 42.54
N GLY A 815 0.27 0.10 43.70
CA GLY A 815 -1.06 -0.41 44.05
C GLY A 815 -1.38 -1.78 43.45
N ILE A 816 -0.44 -2.42 42.75
CA ILE A 816 -0.57 -3.79 42.23
C ILE A 816 0.12 -4.78 43.17
N SER A 817 -0.51 -5.94 43.38
CA SER A 817 0.10 -7.08 44.07
C SER A 817 -0.24 -8.36 43.32
N ILE A 818 0.76 -9.19 43.03
CA ILE A 818 0.61 -10.49 42.38
C ILE A 818 1.32 -11.55 43.21
N GLU A 819 0.58 -12.57 43.62
CA GLU A 819 1.04 -13.62 44.51
C GLU A 819 0.83 -15.00 43.88
N LEU A 820 1.81 -15.89 44.05
CA LEU A 820 1.63 -17.33 43.88
C LEU A 820 0.85 -17.83 45.10
N VAL A 821 -0.29 -18.49 44.87
CA VAL A 821 -1.22 -18.90 45.95
C VAL A 821 -1.42 -20.41 46.06
N GLY A 822 -0.62 -21.19 45.33
CA GLY A 822 -0.58 -22.64 45.38
C GLY A 822 0.66 -23.20 44.68
N GLU A 823 0.89 -24.51 44.82
CA GLU A 823 1.95 -25.19 44.08
C GLU A 823 1.59 -25.28 42.59
N PRO A 824 2.51 -24.96 41.67
CA PRO A 824 2.32 -25.25 40.25
C PRO A 824 2.06 -26.73 40.00
N PHE A 825 1.14 -27.04 39.09
CA PHE A 825 0.67 -28.41 38.87
C PHE A 825 0.38 -28.68 37.40
N MET A 826 0.25 -29.96 37.07
CA MET A 826 -0.16 -30.42 35.74
C MET A 826 -1.56 -31.01 35.83
N ASP A 827 -2.44 -30.65 34.90
CA ASP A 827 -3.80 -31.21 34.79
C ASP A 827 -4.06 -31.69 33.36
N GLY A 828 -3.79 -32.97 33.11
CA GLY A 828 -3.97 -33.63 31.81
C GLY A 828 -3.09 -33.05 30.70
N ASP A 829 -3.53 -31.93 30.15
CA ASP A 829 -3.01 -31.30 28.93
C ASP A 829 -2.22 -30.01 29.21
N TYR A 830 -2.30 -29.45 30.43
CA TYR A 830 -1.72 -28.15 30.77
C TYR A 830 -0.81 -28.19 32.00
N PHE A 831 0.18 -27.30 31.99
CA PHE A 831 0.94 -26.88 33.16
C PHE A 831 0.39 -25.54 33.67
N HIS A 832 0.02 -25.47 34.95
CA HIS A 832 -0.64 -24.32 35.58
C HIS A 832 0.16 -23.74 36.73
N ILE A 833 0.17 -22.40 36.83
CA ILE A 833 0.74 -21.64 37.95
C ILE A 833 -0.38 -20.82 38.59
N PRO A 834 -0.83 -21.15 39.81
CA PRO A 834 -1.97 -20.49 40.45
C PRO A 834 -1.61 -19.11 41.02
N LEU A 835 -2.28 -18.08 40.54
CA LEU A 835 -2.01 -16.68 40.84
C LEU A 835 -3.20 -15.99 41.53
N LYS A 836 -2.87 -14.99 42.35
CA LYS A 836 -3.81 -13.98 42.83
C LYS A 836 -3.26 -12.60 42.51
N ALA A 837 -4.04 -11.81 41.78
CA ALA A 837 -3.71 -10.43 41.45
C ALA A 837 -4.69 -9.46 42.12
N ILE A 838 -4.18 -8.34 42.63
CA ILE A 838 -4.98 -7.26 43.21
C ILE A 838 -4.51 -5.95 42.57
N ASN A 839 -5.43 -5.20 41.99
CA ASN A 839 -5.19 -3.87 41.45
C ASN A 839 -5.92 -2.84 42.30
N SER A 840 -5.17 -2.11 43.11
CA SER A 840 -5.63 -0.93 43.85
C SER A 840 -5.14 0.39 43.25
N SER A 841 -4.51 0.33 42.07
CA SER A 841 -4.12 1.51 41.29
C SER A 841 -5.35 2.20 40.71
N THR A 842 -5.20 3.47 40.30
CA THR A 842 -6.21 4.20 39.51
C THR A 842 -5.85 4.29 38.03
N GLU A 843 -4.69 3.75 37.66
CA GLU A 843 -4.03 4.04 36.41
C GLU A 843 -4.14 2.91 35.38
N PHE A 844 -4.04 1.65 35.82
CA PHE A 844 -3.97 0.49 34.92
C PHE A 844 -5.25 -0.32 34.98
N ASP A 845 -5.61 -0.95 33.87
CA ASP A 845 -6.82 -1.76 33.78
C ASP A 845 -6.64 -3.13 33.09
N THR A 846 -5.42 -3.41 32.63
CA THR A 846 -5.03 -4.69 32.03
C THR A 846 -3.72 -5.21 32.65
N ILE A 847 -3.60 -6.53 32.70
CA ILE A 847 -2.45 -7.29 33.22
C ILE A 847 -2.00 -8.28 32.14
N SER A 848 -0.70 -8.43 31.94
CA SER A 848 -0.15 -9.42 31.01
C SER A 848 1.15 -10.02 31.56
N LEU A 849 1.56 -11.14 30.97
CA LEU A 849 2.91 -11.65 31.11
C LEU A 849 3.76 -11.01 30.02
N ALA A 850 4.59 -10.04 30.41
CA ALA A 850 5.56 -9.45 29.48
C ALA A 850 6.63 -10.46 29.08
N GLU A 851 7.01 -11.34 30.01
CA GLU A 851 7.97 -12.40 29.76
C GLU A 851 7.60 -13.63 30.57
N SER A 852 7.76 -14.79 29.95
CA SER A 852 7.69 -16.06 30.64
C SER A 852 8.67 -17.07 30.04
N ALA A 853 9.38 -17.77 30.91
CA ALA A 853 10.35 -18.78 30.52
C ALA A 853 10.25 -19.99 31.45
N VAL A 854 10.47 -21.17 30.90
CA VAL A 854 10.54 -22.43 31.63
C VAL A 854 11.92 -23.04 31.37
N ASN A 855 12.67 -23.33 32.43
CA ASN A 855 14.05 -23.82 32.37
C ASN A 855 14.99 -22.96 31.49
N GLY A 856 14.80 -21.63 31.49
CA GLY A 856 15.61 -20.68 30.70
C GLY A 856 15.25 -20.59 29.22
N VAL A 857 14.22 -21.32 28.76
CA VAL A 857 13.67 -21.21 27.40
C VAL A 857 12.37 -20.40 27.45
N MET A 858 12.25 -19.38 26.59
CA MET A 858 11.03 -18.58 26.45
C MET A 858 9.86 -19.50 26.12
N ALA A 859 8.78 -19.35 26.87
CA ALA A 859 7.58 -20.18 26.76
C ALA A 859 6.36 -19.29 26.99
N PRO A 860 5.38 -19.20 26.08
CA PRO A 860 4.28 -18.27 26.20
C PRO A 860 3.21 -18.81 27.16
N LEU A 861 3.31 -18.42 28.44
CA LEU A 861 2.24 -18.70 29.39
C LEU A 861 1.12 -17.67 29.19
N ILE A 862 -0.12 -18.14 29.26
CA ILE A 862 -1.31 -17.30 29.04
C ILE A 862 -1.98 -16.98 30.39
N ILE A 863 -2.39 -15.73 30.58
CA ILE A 863 -3.24 -15.27 31.69
C ILE A 863 -4.39 -14.41 31.14
N PRO A 864 -5.52 -14.29 31.87
CA PRO A 864 -6.55 -13.31 31.54
C PRO A 864 -6.00 -11.88 31.56
N GLU A 865 -6.35 -11.09 30.54
CA GLU A 865 -5.73 -9.78 30.29
C GLU A 865 -6.35 -8.63 31.09
N ARG A 866 -7.57 -8.77 31.62
CA ARG A 866 -8.32 -7.66 32.24
C ARG A 866 -8.18 -7.65 33.76
N LEU A 867 -7.76 -6.52 34.33
CA LEU A 867 -7.70 -6.31 35.78
C LEU A 867 -7.93 -4.82 36.12
N PRO A 868 -9.18 -4.35 36.19
CA PRO A 868 -9.51 -2.93 36.37
C PRO A 868 -9.08 -2.36 37.74
N PRO A 869 -9.00 -1.03 37.88
CA PRO A 869 -8.83 -0.35 39.17
C PRO A 869 -9.82 -0.82 40.23
N GLY A 870 -9.31 -1.19 41.40
CA GLY A 870 -10.09 -1.70 42.53
C GLY A 870 -10.47 -3.18 42.44
N ALA A 871 -10.06 -3.89 41.38
CA ALA A 871 -10.40 -5.29 41.18
C ALA A 871 -9.36 -6.25 41.80
N ALA A 872 -9.81 -7.47 42.09
CA ALA A 872 -8.96 -8.61 42.41
C ALA A 872 -9.32 -9.81 41.52
N MET A 873 -8.37 -10.71 41.29
CA MET A 873 -8.57 -11.89 40.44
C MET A 873 -7.81 -13.08 41.02
N TYR A 874 -8.43 -14.26 40.96
CA TYR A 874 -7.75 -15.55 41.06
C TYR A 874 -7.66 -16.14 39.67
N THR A 875 -6.49 -16.60 39.25
CA THR A 875 -6.31 -17.16 37.90
C THR A 875 -5.13 -18.13 37.86
N THR A 876 -4.82 -18.68 36.69
CA THR A 876 -3.64 -19.51 36.45
C THR A 876 -2.89 -19.04 35.22
N ALA A 877 -1.58 -18.83 35.33
CA ALA A 877 -0.71 -18.76 34.16
C ALA A 877 -0.49 -20.17 33.61
N SER A 878 -0.78 -20.40 32.33
CA SER A 878 -0.89 -21.76 31.79
C SER A 878 -0.22 -21.93 30.43
N ILE A 879 0.32 -23.13 30.18
CA ILE A 879 0.85 -23.54 28.87
C ILE A 879 0.54 -25.03 28.61
N LEU A 880 0.35 -25.39 27.35
CA LEU A 880 0.12 -26.77 26.92
C LEU A 880 1.36 -27.65 27.15
N LEU A 881 1.13 -28.88 27.61
CA LEU A 881 2.18 -29.88 27.79
C LEU A 881 2.61 -30.50 26.45
N GLN A 882 1.63 -30.85 25.61
CA GLN A 882 1.82 -31.58 24.35
C GLN A 882 1.12 -30.86 23.20
N LYS A 883 1.55 -31.18 21.98
CA LYS A 883 0.91 -30.66 20.76
C LYS A 883 -0.53 -31.19 20.65
N ILE A 884 -1.48 -30.28 20.41
CA ILE A 884 -2.87 -30.67 20.09
C ILE A 884 -2.89 -31.41 18.76
N THR A 885 -3.34 -32.67 18.78
CA THR A 885 -3.54 -33.47 17.57
C THR A 885 -5.03 -33.69 17.37
N LEU A 886 -5.58 -33.13 16.29
CA LEU A 886 -6.99 -33.25 15.95
C LEU A 886 -7.31 -34.65 15.39
N PRO A 887 -8.53 -35.16 15.59
CA PRO A 887 -9.02 -36.37 14.92
C PRO A 887 -8.95 -36.26 13.39
N PRO A 888 -8.84 -37.37 12.64
CA PRO A 888 -8.70 -37.35 11.18
C PRO A 888 -9.80 -36.59 10.43
N GLU A 889 -11.04 -36.58 10.95
CA GLU A 889 -12.14 -35.79 10.38
C GLU A 889 -11.95 -34.27 10.44
N TYR A 890 -11.02 -33.78 11.27
CA TYR A 890 -10.66 -32.37 11.41
C TYR A 890 -9.20 -32.09 11.02
N ALA A 891 -8.54 -33.02 10.31
CA ALA A 891 -7.13 -32.89 9.93
C ALA A 891 -6.85 -31.64 9.10
N GLU A 892 -7.84 -31.16 8.34
CA GLU A 892 -7.76 -29.90 7.58
C GLU A 892 -7.62 -28.66 8.48
N PHE A 893 -7.99 -28.71 9.76
CA PHE A 893 -7.83 -27.63 10.73
C PHE A 893 -6.56 -27.76 11.59
N GLN A 894 -5.78 -28.84 11.43
CA GLN A 894 -4.60 -29.11 12.26
C GLN A 894 -3.58 -27.97 12.19
N TYR A 895 -3.47 -27.29 11.03
CA TYR A 895 -2.57 -26.16 10.85
C TYR A 895 -2.83 -24.99 11.82
N LEU A 896 -4.08 -24.80 12.29
CA LEU A 896 -4.44 -23.78 13.27
C LEU A 896 -3.82 -24.05 14.66
N PHE A 897 -3.50 -25.31 14.96
CA PHE A 897 -2.92 -25.74 16.23
C PHE A 897 -1.42 -25.99 16.14
N ASP A 898 -0.86 -26.15 14.93
CA ASP A 898 0.56 -26.41 14.69
C ASP A 898 1.48 -25.22 15.00
N GLY A 899 0.92 -24.02 15.06
CA GLY A 899 1.58 -22.79 15.50
C GLY A 899 1.51 -22.53 17.01
N MET A 900 0.78 -23.34 17.78
CA MET A 900 0.70 -23.15 19.23
C MET A 900 1.90 -23.78 19.95
N ASP A 901 2.67 -22.94 20.64
CA ASP A 901 3.78 -23.40 21.48
C ASP A 901 3.28 -24.28 22.64
N ASN A 902 4.06 -25.33 22.91
CA ASN A 902 3.83 -26.27 24.00
C ASN A 902 5.17 -26.78 24.53
N LEU A 903 5.20 -27.27 25.77
CA LEU A 903 6.44 -27.68 26.43
C LEU A 903 7.17 -28.80 25.66
N GLU A 904 6.46 -29.77 25.09
CA GLU A 904 7.04 -30.83 24.25
C GLU A 904 7.79 -30.24 23.03
N SER A 905 7.17 -29.29 22.32
CA SER A 905 7.79 -28.64 21.15
C SER A 905 9.01 -27.78 21.48
N LEU A 906 9.07 -27.25 22.71
CA LEU A 906 10.20 -26.52 23.27
C LEU A 906 11.28 -27.44 23.87
N GLY A 907 11.08 -28.77 23.82
CA GLY A 907 12.02 -29.76 24.36
C GLY A 907 12.05 -29.83 25.88
N ILE A 908 10.98 -29.38 26.55
CA ILE A 908 10.88 -29.30 28.00
C ILE A 908 10.09 -30.50 28.50
N ALA A 909 10.81 -31.55 28.93
CA ALA A 909 10.18 -32.76 29.46
C ALA A 909 9.61 -32.57 30.88
N ALA A 910 10.26 -31.71 31.69
CA ALA A 910 9.82 -31.40 33.05
C ALA A 910 10.18 -29.94 33.42
N PRO A 911 9.20 -29.12 33.85
CA PRO A 911 9.48 -27.81 34.43
C PRO A 911 10.25 -27.93 35.75
N GLY A 912 11.43 -27.30 35.85
CA GLY A 912 12.25 -27.22 37.07
C GLY A 912 12.45 -25.80 37.59
N GLU A 913 12.40 -24.81 36.70
CA GLU A 913 12.36 -23.39 37.04
C GLU A 913 11.39 -22.68 36.11
N VAL A 914 10.60 -21.75 36.66
CA VAL A 914 9.73 -20.87 35.88
C VAL A 914 10.06 -19.42 36.22
N THR A 915 10.32 -18.61 35.21
CA THR A 915 10.53 -17.17 35.35
C THR A 915 9.32 -16.45 34.77
N LEU A 916 8.72 -15.56 35.55
CA LEU A 916 7.58 -14.74 35.13
C LEU A 916 7.91 -13.26 35.32
N ARG A 917 7.57 -12.43 34.33
CA ARG A 917 7.59 -10.97 34.42
C ARG A 917 6.20 -10.45 34.09
N PHE A 918 5.59 -9.76 35.05
CA PHE A 918 4.26 -9.17 34.88
C PHE A 918 4.35 -7.74 34.37
N ALA A 919 3.32 -7.33 33.65
CA ALA A 919 3.18 -5.97 33.15
C ALA A 919 1.72 -5.50 33.23
N MET A 920 1.54 -4.19 33.30
CA MET A 920 0.24 -3.52 33.37
C MET A 920 0.12 -2.45 32.29
N SER A 921 -1.02 -2.39 31.63
CA SER A 921 -1.31 -1.47 30.52
C SER A 921 -2.65 -0.73 30.71
N ARG A 922 -2.96 0.20 29.79
CA ARG A 922 -4.20 0.98 29.73
C ARG A 922 -4.93 0.72 28.42
N GLU A 923 -6.06 0.03 28.45
CA GLU A 923 -6.81 -0.35 27.24
C GLU A 923 -7.52 0.85 26.57
N SER A 924 -7.87 1.90 27.33
CA SER A 924 -8.76 2.99 26.88
C SER A 924 -8.20 3.97 25.84
N ALA A 925 -7.01 3.73 25.28
CA ALA A 925 -6.38 4.59 24.27
C ALA A 925 -6.10 3.89 22.93
N GLY A 926 -6.54 2.63 22.76
CA GLY A 926 -6.10 1.79 21.63
C GLY A 926 -4.63 1.37 21.72
N ASP A 927 -3.98 1.69 22.83
CA ASP A 927 -2.56 1.49 23.09
C ASP A 927 -2.38 0.26 23.99
N ARG A 928 -1.72 -0.79 23.47
CA ARG A 928 -1.38 -2.01 24.24
C ARG A 928 -0.04 -1.88 24.98
N THR A 929 0.54 -0.68 25.00
CA THR A 929 1.84 -0.45 25.62
C THR A 929 1.76 -0.58 27.15
N PRO A 930 2.58 -1.44 27.79
CA PRO A 930 2.60 -1.53 29.25
C PRO A 930 3.18 -0.27 29.88
N GLY A 931 2.37 0.43 30.67
CA GLY A 931 2.82 1.60 31.43
C GLY A 931 3.52 1.25 32.75
N LEU A 932 3.48 -0.02 33.17
CA LEU A 932 4.25 -0.54 34.32
C LEU A 932 4.72 -1.96 34.03
N ARG A 933 6.00 -2.26 34.30
CA ARG A 933 6.57 -3.61 34.22
C ARG A 933 7.30 -3.93 35.52
N PHE A 934 7.11 -5.15 36.02
CA PHE A 934 7.78 -5.62 37.23
C PHE A 934 9.11 -6.30 36.91
N GLU A 935 9.94 -6.52 37.93
CA GLU A 935 11.14 -7.34 37.79
C GLU A 935 10.77 -8.82 37.55
N PRO A 936 11.51 -9.54 36.69
CA PRO A 936 11.28 -10.96 36.50
C PRO A 936 11.55 -11.74 37.78
N ARG A 937 10.69 -12.72 38.07
CA ARG A 937 10.80 -13.57 39.25
C ARG A 937 10.90 -15.04 38.86
N ALA A 938 12.03 -15.66 39.19
CA ALA A 938 12.24 -17.10 39.06
C ALA A 938 11.66 -17.85 40.27
N ILE A 939 11.01 -18.98 39.98
CA ILE A 939 10.37 -19.88 40.93
C ILE A 939 10.94 -21.28 40.68
N SER A 940 11.64 -21.85 41.64
CA SER A 940 12.15 -23.22 41.55
C SER A 940 11.06 -24.23 41.92
N LEU A 941 10.90 -25.27 41.11
CA LEU A 941 9.92 -26.34 41.33
C LEU A 941 10.59 -27.55 42.01
N PRO A 942 10.02 -28.09 43.10
CA PRO A 942 10.61 -29.22 43.80
C PRO A 942 10.55 -30.52 42.96
N GLY A 943 11.69 -31.22 42.86
CA GLY A 943 11.77 -32.57 42.28
C GLY A 943 12.32 -32.70 40.86
N ALA A 944 12.74 -31.60 40.24
CA ALA A 944 13.39 -31.59 38.93
C ALA A 944 14.83 -31.04 39.04
N GLU A 945 15.75 -31.84 39.60
CA GLU A 945 17.18 -31.56 39.43
C GLU A 945 17.55 -31.82 37.98
N GLY A 946 18.08 -30.78 37.34
CA GLY A 946 18.10 -30.60 35.89
C GLY A 946 18.79 -31.69 35.10
N GLU A 947 18.14 -32.07 34.01
CA GLU A 947 18.76 -32.45 32.74
C GLU A 947 17.70 -32.25 31.65
N ASN A 948 17.65 -31.06 31.03
CA ASN A 948 17.10 -30.93 29.68
C ASN A 948 18.31 -30.75 28.77
N PRO A 949 18.64 -31.69 27.87
CA PRO A 949 19.48 -31.32 26.74
C PRO A 949 18.72 -30.22 25.99
N PRO A 950 19.34 -29.07 25.67
CA PRO A 950 18.68 -28.16 24.75
C PRO A 950 18.37 -28.96 23.48
N LEU A 951 17.22 -28.69 22.86
CA LEU A 951 17.09 -28.97 21.43
C LEU A 951 18.37 -28.50 20.73
N ASP A 952 18.79 -29.20 19.69
CA ASP A 952 20.02 -28.91 18.95
C ASP A 952 20.29 -27.40 18.84
N THR A 953 21.42 -26.93 19.36
CA THR A 953 21.87 -25.53 19.28
C THR A 953 22.93 -25.35 18.20
N THR A 954 23.26 -26.41 17.47
CA THR A 954 24.34 -26.43 16.48
C THR A 954 23.79 -26.17 15.08
N GLY A 955 24.47 -25.32 14.32
CA GLY A 955 23.89 -24.77 13.11
C GLY A 955 24.77 -23.77 12.40
N VAL A 956 24.17 -23.13 11.40
CA VAL A 956 24.75 -21.99 10.70
C VAL A 956 24.33 -20.72 11.43
N VAL A 957 25.29 -19.97 11.95
CA VAL A 957 25.03 -18.67 12.59
C VAL A 957 24.61 -17.68 11.50
N LEU A 958 23.39 -17.16 11.60
CA LEU A 958 22.84 -16.16 10.69
C LEU A 958 23.16 -14.74 11.17
N PHE A 959 23.24 -14.55 12.49
CA PHE A 959 23.44 -13.28 13.14
C PHE A 959 24.11 -13.47 14.49
N ASP A 960 25.10 -12.63 14.82
CA ASP A 960 25.80 -12.63 16.12
C ASP A 960 26.36 -11.24 16.42
N GLN A 961 25.49 -10.33 16.88
CA GLN A 961 25.83 -8.96 17.25
C GLN A 961 24.98 -8.46 18.42
N ALA A 962 25.41 -7.38 19.09
CA ALA A 962 24.70 -6.75 20.20
C ALA A 962 24.29 -7.70 21.36
N GLY A 963 25.04 -8.79 21.56
CA GLY A 963 24.73 -9.81 22.57
C GLY A 963 23.61 -10.77 22.18
N ILE A 964 23.11 -10.70 20.94
CA ILE A 964 22.08 -11.59 20.38
C ILE A 964 22.72 -12.49 19.33
N SER A 965 22.47 -13.80 19.44
CA SER A 965 22.87 -14.79 18.43
C SER A 965 21.65 -15.52 17.87
N ILE A 966 21.63 -15.72 16.55
CA ILE A 966 20.57 -16.43 15.83
C ILE A 966 21.22 -17.50 14.96
N THR A 967 20.86 -18.75 15.22
CA THR A 967 21.46 -19.93 14.59
C THR A 967 20.39 -20.76 13.88
N ARG A 968 20.59 -21.00 12.58
CA ARG A 968 19.78 -21.94 11.79
C ARG A 968 20.19 -23.36 12.11
N LEU A 969 19.28 -24.17 12.63
CA LEU A 969 19.61 -25.47 13.21
C LEU A 969 19.94 -26.53 12.16
N SER A 970 20.98 -27.33 12.43
CA SER A 970 21.41 -28.43 11.54
C SER A 970 20.49 -29.65 11.63
N SER A 971 19.86 -29.86 12.79
CA SER A 971 18.91 -30.96 13.03
C SER A 971 17.58 -30.81 12.29
N ASP A 972 17.29 -29.65 11.71
CA ASP A 972 16.08 -29.40 10.95
C ASP A 972 16.32 -29.57 9.44
N PRO A 973 15.86 -30.67 8.82
CA PRO A 973 16.05 -30.92 7.39
C PRO A 973 15.35 -29.88 6.50
N SER A 974 14.34 -29.18 7.03
CA SER A 974 13.67 -28.08 6.31
C SER A 974 14.46 -26.77 6.38
N GLY A 975 15.39 -26.67 7.33
CA GLY A 975 16.17 -25.47 7.60
C GLY A 975 15.31 -24.26 7.99
N LYS A 976 14.15 -24.45 8.62
CA LYS A 976 13.25 -23.36 9.03
C LYS A 976 13.33 -23.02 10.51
N LYS A 977 13.89 -23.91 11.34
CA LYS A 977 14.04 -23.70 12.78
C LYS A 977 15.28 -22.87 13.12
N LEU A 978 15.07 -21.89 13.97
CA LEU A 978 16.07 -20.99 14.50
C LEU A 978 16.21 -21.20 16.01
N TYR A 979 17.44 -21.20 16.50
CA TYR A 979 17.76 -21.04 17.91
C TYR A 979 18.29 -19.63 18.14
N LEU A 980 17.71 -18.95 19.11
CA LEU A 980 18.03 -17.58 19.46
C LEU A 980 18.49 -17.53 20.91
N HIS A 981 19.54 -16.77 21.19
CA HIS A 981 20.04 -16.59 22.55
C HIS A 981 20.41 -15.14 22.82
N ASN A 982 19.95 -14.64 23.96
CA ASN A 982 20.24 -13.29 24.45
C ASN A 982 21.25 -13.37 25.60
N SER A 983 22.49 -13.01 25.32
CA SER A 983 23.55 -12.83 26.31
C SER A 983 23.66 -11.39 26.83
N GLY A 984 22.84 -10.49 26.28
CA GLY A 984 22.75 -9.09 26.65
C GLY A 984 21.99 -8.85 27.95
N PRO A 985 22.03 -7.60 28.46
CA PRO A 985 21.47 -7.24 29.77
C PRO A 985 19.99 -6.85 29.75
N VAL A 986 19.40 -6.66 28.57
CA VAL A 986 18.00 -6.18 28.40
C VAL A 986 17.18 -7.18 27.61
N THR A 987 15.86 -7.15 27.81
CA THR A 987 14.93 -7.94 26.99
C THR A 987 14.83 -7.32 25.61
N VAL A 988 15.09 -8.14 24.58
CA VAL A 988 15.11 -7.69 23.18
C VAL A 988 13.96 -8.33 22.42
N LYS A 989 13.23 -7.50 21.67
CA LYS A 989 12.35 -7.96 20.58
C LYS A 989 13.15 -8.01 19.29
N ILE A 990 13.11 -9.16 18.63
CA ILE A 990 13.72 -9.43 17.34
C ILE A 990 12.58 -9.43 16.31
N SER A 991 12.63 -8.52 15.35
CA SER A 991 11.62 -8.41 14.29
C SER A 991 12.28 -8.20 12.94
N THR A 992 11.66 -8.71 11.88
CA THR A 992 12.06 -8.47 10.47
C THR A 992 10.98 -7.71 9.69
N PHE A 993 10.11 -6.96 10.39
CA PHE A 993 8.95 -6.30 9.81
C PHE A 993 9.34 -5.24 8.76
N GLY A 994 8.49 -5.09 7.72
CA GLY A 994 8.54 -3.98 6.75
C GLY A 994 9.61 -4.04 5.67
N ARG A 995 10.57 -4.98 5.71
CA ARG A 995 11.69 -5.05 4.74
C ARG A 995 12.04 -6.47 4.30
N VAL A 996 11.01 -7.27 4.01
CA VAL A 996 11.17 -8.65 3.57
C VAL A 996 10.99 -8.71 2.05
N ALA A 997 11.88 -9.39 1.35
CA ALA A 997 11.78 -9.62 -0.08
C ALA A 997 12.12 -11.06 -0.46
N VAL A 998 11.38 -11.63 -1.39
CA VAL A 998 11.56 -12.99 -1.93
C VAL A 998 11.96 -12.87 -3.39
N ASP A 999 13.09 -13.47 -3.75
CA ASP A 999 13.71 -13.35 -5.08
C ASP A 999 13.82 -11.88 -5.56
N GLY A 1000 14.07 -10.97 -4.62
CA GLY A 1000 14.18 -9.52 -4.87
C GLY A 1000 12.86 -8.75 -4.88
N VAL A 1001 11.72 -9.44 -4.77
CA VAL A 1001 10.38 -8.85 -4.77
C VAL A 1001 9.88 -8.65 -3.34
N PRO A 1002 9.41 -7.45 -2.94
CA PRO A 1002 8.85 -7.23 -1.61
C PRO A 1002 7.75 -8.26 -1.29
N TYR A 1003 7.92 -8.95 -0.16
CA TYR A 1003 7.02 -10.01 0.30
C TYR A 1003 6.24 -9.46 1.51
N GLY A 1004 5.00 -9.01 1.24
CA GLY A 1004 4.15 -8.32 2.21
C GLY A 1004 3.80 -9.15 3.45
N SER A 1005 3.36 -8.45 4.53
CA SER A 1005 2.81 -8.85 5.85
C SER A 1005 3.36 -10.06 6.62
N ASN A 1006 4.15 -10.94 6.00
CA ASN A 1006 4.75 -12.09 6.65
C ASN A 1006 6.12 -11.71 7.20
N VAL A 1007 6.36 -12.03 8.46
CA VAL A 1007 7.56 -11.65 9.19
C VAL A 1007 8.41 -12.91 9.37
N PRO A 1008 9.56 -13.03 8.68
CA PRO A 1008 10.46 -14.16 8.82
C PRO A 1008 10.82 -14.49 10.27
N ILE A 1009 11.11 -13.48 11.09
CA ILE A 1009 11.46 -13.67 12.51
C ILE A 1009 10.70 -12.65 13.35
N HIS A 1010 9.90 -13.15 14.30
CA HIS A 1010 9.29 -12.34 15.36
C HIS A 1010 9.46 -13.08 16.69
N SER A 1011 10.26 -12.56 17.60
CA SER A 1011 10.53 -13.22 18.89
C SER A 1011 10.95 -12.22 19.97
N VAL A 1012 10.60 -12.51 21.22
CA VAL A 1012 11.03 -11.74 22.41
C VAL A 1012 11.92 -12.63 23.27
N ILE A 1013 13.08 -12.11 23.67
CA ILE A 1013 14.06 -12.91 24.42
C ILE A 1013 14.59 -12.11 25.61
N SER A 1014 14.36 -12.63 26.80
CA SER A 1014 14.85 -12.08 28.07
C SER A 1014 16.37 -12.26 28.25
N PRO A 1015 17.01 -11.45 29.10
CA PRO A 1015 18.43 -11.60 29.45
C PRO A 1015 18.77 -13.00 29.92
N GLY A 1016 19.79 -13.61 29.33
CA GLY A 1016 20.26 -14.96 29.65
C GLY A 1016 19.38 -16.10 29.16
N ALA A 1017 18.23 -15.80 28.55
CA ALA A 1017 17.29 -16.80 28.04
C ALA A 1017 17.59 -17.20 26.59
N SER A 1018 16.93 -18.25 26.15
CA SER A 1018 16.91 -18.69 24.76
C SER A 1018 15.49 -18.85 24.25
N ALA A 1019 15.31 -18.74 22.94
CA ALA A 1019 14.05 -19.03 22.28
C ALA A 1019 14.29 -19.94 21.07
N TYR A 1020 13.28 -20.73 20.72
CA TYR A 1020 13.21 -21.40 19.42
C TYR A 1020 12.13 -20.70 18.62
N ALA A 1021 12.43 -20.35 17.37
CA ALA A 1021 11.46 -19.75 16.46
C ALA A 1021 11.48 -20.50 15.13
N LYS A 1022 10.39 -20.44 14.38
CA LYS A 1022 10.39 -20.85 12.97
C LYS A 1022 10.44 -19.63 12.06
N LEU A 1023 11.10 -19.78 10.92
CA LEU A 1023 10.92 -18.86 9.80
C LEU A 1023 9.44 -18.87 9.41
N PHE A 1024 8.80 -17.69 9.41
CA PHE A 1024 7.37 -17.48 9.09
C PHE A 1024 6.35 -17.99 10.13
N ASP A 1025 6.67 -17.93 11.43
CA ASP A 1025 5.76 -18.39 12.49
C ASP A 1025 4.49 -17.52 12.65
N TYR A 1026 4.52 -16.26 12.20
CA TYR A 1026 3.46 -15.29 12.51
C TYR A 1026 2.13 -15.56 11.78
N LEU A 1027 2.17 -16.06 10.54
CA LEU A 1027 0.98 -16.42 9.75
C LEU A 1027 1.10 -17.86 9.22
N PRO A 1028 0.60 -18.86 9.97
CA PRO A 1028 0.71 -20.27 9.60
C PRO A 1028 0.08 -20.56 8.23
N GLY A 1029 0.85 -21.16 7.31
CA GLY A 1029 0.36 -21.64 6.02
C GLY A 1029 0.56 -20.70 4.83
N ILE A 1030 1.11 -19.50 5.04
CA ILE A 1030 1.49 -18.58 3.96
C ILE A 1030 3.02 -18.58 3.90
N GLU A 1031 3.60 -19.43 3.05
CA GLU A 1031 5.04 -19.46 2.80
C GLU A 1031 5.34 -18.86 1.43
N PRO A 1032 6.47 -18.15 1.26
CA PRO A 1032 6.83 -17.62 -0.04
C PRO A 1032 7.23 -18.72 -1.02
N GLU A 1033 6.67 -18.67 -2.23
CA GLU A 1033 7.18 -19.42 -3.38
C GLU A 1033 8.37 -18.65 -3.96
N GLY A 1034 9.59 -19.08 -3.63
CA GLY A 1034 10.82 -18.45 -4.13
C GLY A 1034 12.08 -19.23 -3.75
N LYS A 1035 13.22 -18.82 -4.30
CA LYS A 1035 14.53 -19.47 -4.05
C LYS A 1035 15.28 -18.82 -2.91
N GLU A 1036 15.19 -17.50 -2.82
CA GLU A 1036 15.90 -16.69 -1.83
C GLU A 1036 14.90 -15.79 -1.10
N ILE A 1037 15.05 -15.71 0.22
CA ILE A 1037 14.41 -14.67 1.02
C ILE A 1037 15.47 -13.74 1.59
N SER A 1038 15.18 -12.45 1.62
CA SER A 1038 16.05 -11.44 2.18
C SER A 1038 15.32 -10.49 3.11
N PHE A 1039 15.97 -10.09 4.21
CA PHE A 1039 15.39 -9.25 5.26
C PHE A 1039 16.47 -8.57 6.11
N HIS A 1040 16.04 -7.57 6.90
CA HIS A 1040 16.83 -6.96 7.97
C HIS A 1040 16.37 -7.45 9.33
N ILE A 1041 17.29 -7.55 10.30
CA ILE A 1041 16.98 -7.89 11.69
C ILE A 1041 16.99 -6.60 12.51
N ASN A 1042 15.84 -6.30 13.13
CA ASN A 1042 15.68 -5.21 14.07
C ASN A 1042 15.72 -5.76 15.50
N LEU A 1043 16.63 -5.25 16.31
CA LEU A 1043 16.72 -5.52 17.73
C LEU A 1043 16.17 -4.32 18.49
N VAL A 1044 15.01 -4.48 19.12
CA VAL A 1044 14.32 -3.42 19.86
C VAL A 1044 14.44 -3.70 21.36
N ASN A 1045 14.94 -2.72 22.12
CA ASN A 1045 14.88 -2.75 23.58
C ASN A 1045 13.43 -2.63 23.99
N LEU A 1046 12.87 -3.69 24.56
CA LEU A 1046 11.47 -3.66 24.97
C LEU A 1046 11.21 -2.78 26.19
N GLU A 1047 12.22 -2.46 27.00
CA GLU A 1047 12.04 -1.66 28.21
C GLU A 1047 11.90 -0.16 27.89
N GLU A 1048 12.71 0.32 26.95
CA GLU A 1048 12.74 1.73 26.54
C GLU A 1048 12.00 2.01 25.23
N ASN A 1049 11.60 0.95 24.50
CA ASN A 1049 11.05 1.00 23.15
C ASN A 1049 11.96 1.76 22.17
N THR A 1050 13.24 1.39 22.18
CA THR A 1050 14.29 1.99 21.36
C THR A 1050 14.90 0.94 20.45
N LEU A 1051 15.26 1.33 19.23
CA LEU A 1051 15.98 0.44 18.32
C LEU A 1051 17.44 0.37 18.77
N LEU A 1052 17.87 -0.80 19.23
CA LEU A 1052 19.26 -1.03 19.62
C LEU A 1052 20.16 -1.25 18.42
N PHE A 1053 19.63 -1.95 17.41
CA PHE A 1053 20.41 -2.36 16.25
C PHE A 1053 19.51 -2.73 15.08
N MET A 1054 19.92 -2.35 13.87
CA MET A 1054 19.40 -2.86 12.61
C MET A 1054 20.55 -3.52 11.84
N SER A 1055 20.36 -4.75 11.38
CA SER A 1055 21.38 -5.45 10.58
C SER A 1055 21.48 -4.93 9.15
N ASP A 1056 22.61 -5.20 8.51
CA ASP A 1056 22.68 -5.24 7.04
C ASP A 1056 21.67 -6.27 6.49
N LYS A 1057 21.36 -6.17 5.20
CA LYS A 1057 20.45 -7.11 4.53
C LYS A 1057 21.03 -8.53 4.58
N ILE A 1058 20.27 -9.46 5.14
CA ILE A 1058 20.58 -10.90 5.18
C ILE A 1058 19.81 -11.58 4.05
N ALA A 1059 20.45 -12.46 3.29
CA ALA A 1059 19.83 -13.28 2.26
C ALA A 1059 19.98 -14.77 2.61
N LEU A 1060 18.90 -15.53 2.47
CA LEU A 1060 18.80 -16.94 2.82
C LEU A 1060 18.16 -17.75 1.69
N GLU A 1061 18.80 -18.85 1.30
CA GLU A 1061 18.20 -19.83 0.39
C GLU A 1061 17.09 -20.62 1.11
N LEU A 1062 15.92 -20.66 0.46
CA LEU A 1062 14.76 -21.46 0.86
C LEU A 1062 14.93 -22.91 0.36
N ILE A 1063 15.03 -23.87 1.28
CA ILE A 1063 15.25 -25.28 0.95
C ILE A 1063 13.89 -25.93 0.66
N GLY A 1064 13.68 -26.40 -0.58
CA GLY A 1064 12.50 -27.19 -0.96
C GLY A 1064 11.61 -26.61 -2.07
N ALA A 1065 11.96 -25.46 -2.67
CA ALA A 1065 11.27 -24.97 -3.86
C ALA A 1065 11.46 -25.98 -5.02
N SER A 1066 10.36 -26.61 -5.45
CA SER A 1066 10.36 -27.45 -6.65
C SER A 1066 10.84 -26.62 -7.85
N GLU A 1067 11.81 -27.15 -8.61
CA GLU A 1067 12.20 -26.54 -9.89
C GLU A 1067 10.97 -26.40 -10.81
N PRO A 1068 10.77 -25.25 -11.48
CA PRO A 1068 9.76 -25.10 -12.52
C PRO A 1068 10.07 -25.93 -13.78
#